data_AF-A0A4Q2DHV5-F1
#
_entry.id   AF-A0A4Q2DHV5-F1
#
_cell.length_a   1.000
_cell.length_b   1.000
_cell.length_c   1.000
_cell.angle_alpha   90.00
_cell.angle_beta   90.00
_cell.angle_gamma   90.00
#
_symmetry.space_group_name_H-M   'P 1'
#
loop_
_entity.id
_entity.type
_entity.pdbx_description
1 polymer ?
#
loop_
_entity_poly.entity_id
_entity_poly.type
_entity_poly.pdbx_seq_one_letter_code
_entity_poly.pdbx_strand_id
1 'polypeptide(L)'
;MPSPSGCEFMIAIATDYTVIQIKCTGGPNPELSIVSQTPLPLPSTPKFIQPVDPMAWGNLRDWSEHDVLLSVSQEGELAFWALEASNGQAWKCTGKVRTNRSGFKKAKCSSMKKTALVIGQGEHDELTIWDSTESEFATGLEYQRVDNNIILDLDWSSTSDSQSILAVGYSRHVDILCQQRMTYFEEGPGWALCHRIDISGQVALHDSVWMAHGSFLIAAGQQMYLYSEPYDAEHREPEASHETLFEHVARRNGPLEDYNPQMLLQCLLWGKLGLVKEIIVNLARAVERHESGDDQVEWTALPVERYLERDSKSLSSGPQKHYKTLFNANGSNDDSDEEEFSRALVTRLIRHLESHQLPHLTSNEQAHLIVLIQTTLETDEQRRALDENGLRYLISMRSFYILNQRASQKSTLPPRSAKRERLRYRDMIWAFHSESQDLLLNSSVAACGGKLTWSEARALGVPLWLNSTETLRQQFEVIARNEYMAGEARDPTACSLFYFALGKHKLVHGLWRQAAWHKEQPLMLKFLNNDFSEGRWRTSALKNAFALLGKQRFEYAAAFFLLGGALKDAVNVCIKHLKDFQLAIAIARVMEQSNEGPVLKDILSGTVIPIAFESGNRYLGSWAFWVLHRRDLAVRILLTPLQDVASAFNVIVEEIREPFYDDPSTALLFSQLRSKTLQAAKGTSEISGRSEFKFILQIAKVFCRMGCHALALDLVQSWSFARPSTVIHSPANSPLNGSISWNSSSPGSRPIFPLEPAMARRSSIMIDIDVTSLPTSRSDTPVGQKSSGLGKIEEESDLIARKAGLGSLMKSAKQNINVPEFDMNAFF
;
A
#
# COMPACT_ATOMS: atom_id res chain seq x y z
N MET A 1 2.87 35.62 17.40
CA MET A 1 1.87 36.40 16.64
C MET A 1 0.86 36.95 17.63
N PRO A 2 0.38 38.19 17.43
CA PRO A 2 -0.40 38.92 18.41
C PRO A 2 -1.69 38.18 18.72
N SER A 3 -1.89 37.87 20.00
CA SER A 3 -3.11 37.27 20.49
C SER A 3 -4.30 38.23 20.28
N PRO A 4 -5.48 37.76 19.84
CA PRO A 4 -6.69 38.59 19.81
C PRO A 4 -7.08 39.14 21.20
N SER A 5 -6.50 38.61 22.29
CA SER A 5 -6.68 39.09 23.66
C SER A 5 -5.66 40.13 24.16
N GLY A 6 -4.70 40.56 23.32
CA GLY A 6 -3.67 41.54 23.70
C GLY A 6 -2.64 41.05 24.73
N CYS A 7 -2.69 39.76 25.10
CA CYS A 7 -1.69 39.10 25.93
C CYS A 7 -0.82 38.18 25.07
N GLU A 8 0.47 38.48 24.97
CA GLU A 8 1.43 37.62 24.27
C GLU A 8 2.11 36.69 25.29
N PHE A 9 2.39 35.45 24.91
CA PHE A 9 3.15 34.54 25.75
C PHE A 9 4.50 34.24 25.10
N MET A 10 5.57 34.37 25.87
CA MET A 10 6.90 33.89 25.53
C MET A 10 7.13 32.56 26.26
N ILE A 11 7.77 31.62 25.57
CA ILE A 11 8.19 30.36 26.15
C ILE A 11 9.71 30.34 26.20
N ALA A 12 10.26 30.19 27.39
CA ALA A 12 11.68 30.02 27.60
C ALA A 12 11.98 28.59 28.06
N ILE A 13 13.11 28.05 27.64
CA ILE A 13 13.60 26.73 28.01
C ILE A 13 14.87 26.94 28.82
N ALA A 14 14.85 26.55 30.09
CA ALA A 14 16.01 26.63 30.97
C ALA A 14 17.04 25.54 30.66
N THR A 15 18.26 25.68 31.20
CA THR A 15 19.37 24.73 30.98
C THR A 15 19.11 23.35 31.59
N ASP A 16 18.20 23.25 32.56
CA ASP A 16 17.73 22.01 33.15
C ASP A 16 16.49 21.44 32.43
N TYR A 17 16.13 22.00 31.27
CA TYR A 17 14.96 21.65 30.47
C TYR A 17 13.59 21.97 31.14
N THR A 18 13.54 22.82 32.17
CA THR A 18 12.26 23.38 32.62
C THR A 18 11.72 24.38 31.60
N VAL A 19 10.40 24.31 31.37
CA VAL A 19 9.69 25.22 30.46
C VAL A 19 9.05 26.33 31.28
N ILE A 20 9.40 27.57 30.95
CA ILE A 20 8.95 28.79 31.63
C ILE A 20 8.01 29.53 30.68
N GLN A 21 6.76 29.72 31.12
CA GLN A 21 5.77 30.52 30.40
C GLN A 21 5.75 31.93 30.96
N ILE A 22 6.07 32.91 30.12
CA ILE A 22 6.14 34.32 30.47
C ILE A 22 5.00 35.04 29.74
N LYS A 23 4.11 35.69 30.49
CA LYS A 23 3.05 36.53 29.94
C LYS A 23 3.58 37.95 29.76
N CYS A 24 3.43 38.47 28.56
CA CYS A 24 3.70 39.85 28.17
C CYS A 24 2.37 40.58 27.99
N THR A 25 2.17 41.67 28.75
CA THR A 25 1.00 42.53 28.61
C THR A 25 1.36 43.78 27.82
N GLY A 26 0.80 43.92 26.62
CA GLY A 26 0.97 45.11 25.78
C GLY A 26 0.12 46.27 26.27
N GLY A 27 0.66 47.11 27.15
CA GLY A 27 0.03 48.34 27.65
C GLY A 27 1.06 49.47 27.80
N PRO A 28 0.67 50.66 28.29
CA PRO A 28 1.59 51.80 28.47
C PRO A 28 2.75 51.50 29.43
N ASN A 29 2.60 50.50 30.31
CA ASN A 29 3.68 49.90 31.09
C ASN A 29 3.78 48.41 30.71
N PRO A 30 4.75 47.99 29.88
CA PRO A 30 4.94 46.58 29.57
C PRO A 30 5.43 45.83 30.81
N GLU A 31 4.73 44.75 31.18
CA GLU A 31 5.09 43.87 32.29
C GLU A 31 5.30 42.45 31.77
N LEU A 32 6.38 41.81 32.24
CA LEU A 32 6.69 40.41 32.00
C LEU A 32 6.46 39.65 33.31
N SER A 33 5.48 38.76 33.34
CA SER A 33 5.16 37.94 34.52
C SER A 33 5.33 36.46 34.19
N ILE A 34 5.99 35.72 35.07
CA ILE A 34 6.08 34.26 34.94
C ILE A 34 4.75 33.67 35.38
N VAL A 35 4.07 32.97 34.47
CA VAL A 35 2.78 32.33 34.72
C VAL A 35 2.96 30.89 35.19
N SER A 36 3.90 30.17 34.58
CA SER A 36 4.18 28.79 34.95
C SER A 36 5.66 28.46 34.75
N GLN A 37 6.17 27.57 35.59
CA GLN A 37 7.48 26.96 35.45
C GLN A 37 7.32 25.48 35.76
N THR A 38 7.27 24.67 34.71
CA THR A 38 7.05 23.23 34.84
C THR A 38 7.94 22.46 33.87
N PRO A 39 8.54 21.33 34.27
CA PRO A 39 9.15 20.42 33.32
C PRO A 39 8.08 19.74 32.47
N LEU A 40 8.42 19.38 31.24
CA LEU A 40 7.55 18.51 30.43
C LEU A 40 7.46 17.12 31.10
N PRO A 41 6.28 16.47 31.11
CA PRO A 41 6.11 15.15 31.71
C PRO A 41 6.73 14.06 30.80
N LEU A 42 8.05 14.02 30.79
CA LEU A 42 8.88 13.10 30.01
C LEU A 42 9.39 11.94 30.88
N PRO A 43 9.49 10.72 30.33
CA PRO A 43 10.01 9.55 31.06
C PRO A 43 11.53 9.59 31.30
N SER A 44 12.25 10.35 30.48
CA SER A 44 13.72 10.48 30.51
C SER A 44 14.12 11.91 30.18
N THR A 45 15.34 12.30 30.54
CA THR A 45 15.91 13.60 30.17
C THR A 45 16.00 13.74 28.65
N PRO A 46 15.39 14.78 28.04
CA PRO A 46 15.47 14.98 26.60
C PRO A 46 16.87 15.43 26.19
N LYS A 47 17.24 15.14 24.94
CA LYS A 47 18.43 15.71 24.31
C LYS A 47 18.16 17.16 23.86
N PHE A 48 16.99 17.40 23.28
CA PHE A 48 16.55 18.71 22.81
C PHE A 48 15.11 18.97 23.24
N ILE A 49 14.82 20.22 23.58
CA ILE A 49 13.47 20.80 23.51
C ILE A 49 13.58 21.96 22.52
N GLN A 50 12.79 21.91 21.45
CA GLN A 50 12.84 22.89 20.37
C GLN A 50 11.45 23.48 20.11
N PRO A 51 11.37 24.76 19.74
CA PRO A 51 10.11 25.32 19.27
C PRO A 51 9.68 24.65 17.96
N VAL A 52 8.37 24.56 17.76
CA VAL A 52 7.77 24.14 16.51
C VAL A 52 7.68 25.36 15.58
N ASP A 53 8.22 25.24 14.38
CA ASP A 53 8.23 26.31 13.38
C ASP A 53 6.80 26.52 12.84
N PRO A 54 6.23 27.74 12.96
CA PRO A 54 4.86 28.02 12.56
C PRO A 54 4.80 28.23 11.05
N MET A 55 4.22 27.27 10.32
CA MET A 55 4.14 27.32 8.86
C MET A 55 2.74 27.70 8.36
N ALA A 56 1.85 28.22 9.21
CA ALA A 56 0.49 28.56 8.80
C ALA A 56 0.45 29.92 8.10
N TRP A 57 0.50 29.90 6.77
CA TRP A 57 0.25 31.06 5.93
C TRP A 57 -1.27 31.22 5.76
N GLY A 58 -1.85 32.25 6.38
CA GLY A 58 -3.24 32.66 6.09
C GLY A 58 -4.39 31.86 6.73
N ASN A 59 -4.13 30.85 7.56
CA ASN A 59 -5.20 30.17 8.30
C ASN A 59 -5.59 30.96 9.57
N LEU A 60 -6.78 31.57 9.54
CA LEU A 60 -7.50 32.17 10.68
C LEU A 60 -8.02 31.12 11.69
N ARG A 61 -7.35 29.98 11.85
CA ARG A 61 -7.72 29.01 12.91
C ARG A 61 -7.19 29.53 14.25
N ASP A 62 -7.99 29.37 15.31
CA ASP A 62 -7.58 29.72 16.67
C ASP A 62 -6.28 28.99 17.04
N TRP A 63 -5.23 29.76 17.35
CA TRP A 63 -3.88 29.25 17.62
C TRP A 63 -3.77 28.38 18.89
N SER A 64 -4.85 28.23 19.64
CA SER A 64 -4.90 27.55 20.94
C SER A 64 -4.75 26.02 20.88
N GLU A 65 -4.80 25.40 19.69
CA GLU A 65 -4.74 23.92 19.55
C GLU A 65 -3.47 23.41 18.84
N HIS A 66 -2.49 24.27 18.54
CA HIS A 66 -1.28 23.86 17.83
C HIS A 66 -0.16 23.39 18.77
N ASP A 67 0.67 22.47 18.27
CA ASP A 67 1.88 22.05 18.96
C ASP A 67 2.90 23.17 19.00
N VAL A 68 3.46 23.41 20.18
CA VAL A 68 4.36 24.53 20.44
C VAL A 68 5.79 24.07 20.65
N LEU A 69 5.97 22.88 21.24
CA LEU A 69 7.29 22.32 21.54
C LEU A 69 7.43 20.88 21.02
N LEU A 70 8.63 20.58 20.52
CA LEU A 70 9.10 19.23 20.25
C LEU A 70 10.16 18.87 21.30
N SER A 71 9.99 17.73 21.96
CA SER A 71 11.06 17.09 22.74
C SER A 71 11.64 15.89 22.00
N VAL A 72 12.96 15.77 21.98
CA VAL A 72 13.69 14.65 21.34
C VAL A 72 14.52 13.92 22.39
N SER A 73 14.28 12.63 22.59
CA SER A 73 15.08 11.80 23.51
C SER A 73 16.42 11.38 22.88
N GLN A 74 17.37 10.92 23.70
CA GLN A 74 18.65 10.37 23.19
C GLN A 74 18.46 9.08 22.36
N GLU A 75 17.39 8.34 22.67
CA GLU A 75 17.00 7.09 22.00
C GLU A 75 16.12 7.34 20.76
N GLY A 76 15.83 8.60 20.43
CA GLY A 76 15.08 8.97 19.23
C GLY A 76 13.55 8.93 19.38
N GLU A 77 13.03 9.07 20.59
CA GLU A 77 11.60 9.33 20.83
C GLU A 77 11.32 10.82 20.66
N LEU A 78 10.47 11.15 19.69
CA LEU A 78 9.91 12.46 19.42
C LEU A 78 8.58 12.58 20.16
N ALA A 79 8.35 13.66 20.92
CA ALA A 79 7.06 13.95 21.53
C ALA A 79 6.66 15.41 21.33
N PHE A 80 5.40 15.61 20.95
CA PHE A 80 4.80 16.89 20.59
C PHE A 80 3.94 17.43 21.73
N TRP A 81 4.07 18.72 22.02
CA TRP A 81 3.46 19.34 23.20
C TRP A 81 2.67 20.58 22.83
N ALA A 82 1.41 20.60 23.25
CA ALA A 82 0.53 21.76 23.17
C ALA A 82 0.17 22.25 24.58
N LEU A 83 -0.18 23.54 24.69
CA LEU A 83 -0.54 24.17 25.95
C LEU A 83 -2.02 23.89 26.26
N GLU A 84 -2.33 23.29 27.41
CA GLU A 84 -3.72 22.96 27.78
C GLU A 84 -4.27 23.98 28.78
N ALA A 85 -5.23 24.80 28.33
CA ALA A 85 -5.73 25.93 29.11
C ALA A 85 -6.68 25.53 30.28
N SER A 86 -7.17 24.29 30.35
CA SER A 86 -8.41 23.99 31.10
C SER A 86 -8.35 22.94 32.22
N ASN A 87 -7.24 22.24 32.51
CA ASN A 87 -7.27 21.11 33.48
C ASN A 87 -6.10 21.00 34.50
N GLY A 88 -5.38 22.09 34.81
CA GLY A 88 -4.32 22.08 35.84
C GLY A 88 -3.04 21.33 35.45
N GLN A 89 -3.03 20.64 34.30
CA GLN A 89 -1.83 20.15 33.63
C GLN A 89 -1.42 21.21 32.58
N ALA A 90 -0.24 21.80 32.71
CA ALA A 90 0.19 22.91 31.85
C ALA A 90 0.45 22.47 30.38
N TRP A 91 0.82 21.21 30.18
CA TRP A 91 1.28 20.69 28.89
C TRP A 91 0.63 19.34 28.58
N LYS A 92 0.11 19.22 27.35
CA LYS A 92 -0.50 18.00 26.82
C LYS A 92 0.36 17.44 25.70
N CYS A 93 0.68 16.15 25.80
CA CYS A 93 1.33 15.44 24.70
C CYS A 93 0.30 15.08 23.62
N THR A 94 0.47 15.61 22.41
CA THR A 94 -0.46 15.38 21.29
C THR A 94 -0.05 14.20 20.40
N GLY A 95 1.20 13.76 20.48
CA GLY A 95 1.73 12.66 19.67
C GLY A 95 3.13 12.24 20.09
N LYS A 96 3.46 10.98 19.80
CA LYS A 96 4.78 10.39 20.03
C LYS A 96 5.20 9.52 18.86
N VAL A 97 6.47 9.61 18.48
CA VAL A 97 7.05 8.83 17.37
C VAL A 97 8.42 8.33 17.77
N ARG A 98 8.74 7.08 17.45
CA ARG A 98 10.04 6.47 17.73
C ARG A 98 10.80 6.29 16.44
N THR A 99 11.94 6.97 16.32
CA THR A 99 12.80 6.94 15.13
C THR A 99 13.81 5.81 15.17
N ASN A 100 14.05 5.20 16.34
CA ASN A 100 15.08 4.16 16.57
C ASN A 100 16.50 4.59 16.16
N ARG A 101 16.75 5.90 16.07
CA ARG A 101 18.06 6.48 15.76
C ARG A 101 18.62 7.21 16.98
N SER A 102 19.94 7.38 17.01
CA SER A 102 20.63 8.10 18.07
C SER A 102 21.72 8.99 17.46
N GLY A 103 22.41 9.80 18.27
CA GLY A 103 23.48 10.67 17.77
C GLY A 103 23.02 11.99 17.12
N PHE A 104 21.80 12.44 17.42
CA PHE A 104 21.24 13.67 16.82
C PHE A 104 22.06 14.93 17.14
N LYS A 105 22.39 15.72 16.13
CA LYS A 105 23.11 16.99 16.23
C LYS A 105 22.16 18.19 16.20
N LYS A 106 21.15 18.16 15.32
CA LYS A 106 20.12 19.19 15.18
C LYS A 106 18.76 18.53 14.97
N ALA A 107 17.70 19.19 15.43
CA ALA A 107 16.32 18.78 15.23
C ALA A 107 15.46 20.02 15.02
N LYS A 108 14.62 20.02 13.99
CA LYS A 108 13.68 21.10 13.69
C LYS A 108 12.35 20.52 13.25
N CYS A 109 11.26 21.14 13.67
CA CYS A 109 9.93 20.59 13.52
C CYS A 109 8.97 21.60 12.93
N SER A 110 8.11 21.15 12.03
CA SER A 110 7.00 21.93 11.51
C SER A 110 5.74 21.85 12.36
N SER A 111 4.89 22.88 12.25
CA SER A 111 3.51 22.84 12.74
C SER A 111 2.64 21.75 12.07
N MET A 112 3.11 21.20 10.94
CA MET A 112 2.52 20.04 10.25
C MET A 112 3.03 18.69 10.79
N LYS A 113 3.77 18.68 11.91
CA LYS A 113 4.37 17.49 12.53
C LYS A 113 5.36 16.72 11.63
N LYS A 114 6.01 17.42 10.69
CA LYS A 114 7.22 16.93 10.01
C LYS A 114 8.44 17.31 10.84
N THR A 115 9.35 16.38 11.05
CA THR A 115 10.57 16.61 11.83
C THR A 115 11.79 16.28 11.00
N ALA A 116 12.69 17.26 10.83
CA ALA A 116 13.99 17.08 10.24
C ALA A 116 15.01 16.82 11.36
N LEU A 117 15.74 15.72 11.26
CA LEU A 117 16.77 15.32 12.19
C LEU A 117 18.11 15.21 11.46
N VAL A 118 19.15 15.79 12.04
CA VAL A 118 20.54 15.68 11.56
C VAL A 118 21.30 14.77 12.50
N ILE A 119 21.92 13.72 11.97
CA ILE A 119 22.78 12.80 12.73
C ILE A 119 24.21 13.01 12.25
N GLY A 120 25.11 13.33 13.19
CA GLY A 120 26.51 13.55 12.87
C GLY A 120 27.28 12.23 12.81
N GLN A 121 27.89 11.92 11.67
CA GLN A 121 28.75 10.75 11.44
C GLN A 121 30.19 11.22 11.10
N GLY A 122 30.83 11.94 12.02
CA GLY A 122 32.19 12.46 11.83
C GLY A 122 32.25 13.63 10.85
N GLU A 123 32.76 13.42 9.64
CA GLU A 123 32.80 14.45 8.57
C GLU A 123 31.53 14.49 7.69
N HIS A 124 30.59 13.57 7.90
CA HIS A 124 29.33 13.50 7.15
C HIS A 124 28.15 13.76 8.08
N ASP A 125 27.17 14.50 7.58
CA ASP A 125 25.90 14.70 8.28
C ASP A 125 24.81 13.93 7.52
N GLU A 126 24.01 13.16 8.25
CA GLU A 126 22.86 12.47 7.70
C GLU A 126 21.58 13.25 8.03
N LEU A 127 20.86 13.68 6.99
CA LEU A 127 19.56 14.31 7.10
C LEU A 127 18.45 13.26 6.95
N THR A 128 17.56 13.22 7.94
CA THR A 128 16.32 12.41 7.88
C THR A 128 15.10 13.28 8.09
N ILE A 129 14.04 13.06 7.30
CA ILE A 129 12.75 13.73 7.43
C ILE A 129 11.70 12.71 7.84
N TRP A 130 11.00 13.00 8.94
CA TRP A 130 10.00 12.14 9.53
C TRP A 130 8.63 12.82 9.52
N ASP A 131 7.60 12.14 9.02
CA ASP A 131 6.21 12.50 9.24
C ASP A 131 5.72 11.87 10.53
N SER A 132 5.45 12.71 11.52
CA SER A 132 4.97 12.26 12.83
C SER A 132 3.45 12.20 12.95
N THR A 133 2.74 12.50 11.87
CA THR A 133 1.31 12.23 11.75
C THR A 133 1.03 10.82 11.23
N GLU A 134 2.04 10.16 10.68
CA GLU A 134 1.96 8.77 10.22
C GLU A 134 1.55 7.88 11.39
N SER A 135 0.62 6.97 11.09
CA SER A 135 0.13 6.01 12.08
C SER A 135 1.24 5.06 12.53
N GLU A 136 1.00 4.31 13.60
CA GLU A 136 1.89 3.22 14.07
C GLU A 136 2.21 2.15 13.00
N PHE A 137 1.55 2.21 11.84
CA PHE A 137 1.71 1.31 10.71
C PHE A 137 2.79 1.74 9.73
N ALA A 138 3.40 2.92 9.88
CA ALA A 138 4.53 3.34 9.08
C ALA A 138 5.61 3.91 10.00
N THR A 139 6.88 3.67 9.66
CA THR A 139 8.02 4.27 10.37
C THR A 139 7.93 5.79 10.49
N GLY A 140 7.22 6.44 9.57
CA GLY A 140 7.19 7.88 9.41
C GLY A 140 8.42 8.42 8.66
N LEU A 141 9.41 7.60 8.30
CA LEU A 141 10.59 8.07 7.58
C LEU A 141 10.25 8.32 6.10
N GLU A 142 10.28 9.60 5.69
CA GLU A 142 9.97 10.00 4.31
C GLU A 142 11.19 10.25 3.44
N TYR A 143 12.31 10.64 4.06
CA TYR A 143 13.52 11.01 3.36
C TYR A 143 14.75 10.72 4.20
N GLN A 144 15.79 10.25 3.52
CA GLN A 144 17.11 10.03 4.08
C GLN A 144 18.15 10.42 3.04
N ARG A 145 19.08 11.30 3.41
CA ARG A 145 20.23 11.67 2.59
C ARG A 145 21.45 11.77 3.49
N VAL A 146 22.55 11.17 3.04
CA VAL A 146 23.86 11.36 3.65
C VAL A 146 24.57 12.44 2.85
N ASP A 147 24.89 13.55 3.51
CA ASP A 147 25.55 14.69 2.92
C ASP A 147 27.03 14.74 3.34
N ASN A 148 27.91 15.01 2.37
CA ASN A 148 29.35 15.15 2.63
C ASN A 148 29.69 16.45 3.36
N ASN A 149 28.75 17.39 3.41
CA ASN A 149 28.92 18.70 4.03
C ASN A 149 28.17 18.74 5.35
N ILE A 150 28.71 19.53 6.27
CA ILE A 150 28.12 19.78 7.57
C ILE A 150 26.87 20.66 7.41
N ILE A 151 25.74 20.19 7.90
CA ILE A 151 24.49 20.93 7.98
C ILE A 151 24.58 21.89 9.16
N LEU A 152 24.40 23.18 8.88
CA LEU A 152 24.48 24.26 9.86
C LEU A 152 23.08 24.69 10.30
N ASP A 153 22.13 24.73 9.36
CA ASP A 153 20.79 25.22 9.63
C ASP A 153 19.64 24.46 8.94
N LEU A 154 18.46 24.54 9.54
CA LEU A 154 17.22 23.92 9.08
C LEU A 154 16.05 24.87 9.39
N ASP A 155 15.24 25.18 8.39
CA ASP A 155 14.05 25.98 8.58
C ASP A 155 12.87 25.53 7.70
N TRP A 156 11.67 25.56 8.25
CA TRP A 156 10.46 25.00 7.65
C TRP A 156 9.51 26.07 7.11
N SER A 157 8.91 25.81 5.94
CA SER A 157 7.80 26.61 5.40
C SER A 157 6.81 25.71 4.64
N SER A 158 5.57 26.16 4.45
CA SER A 158 4.59 25.41 3.65
C SER A 158 3.80 26.31 2.71
N THR A 159 3.29 25.70 1.65
CA THR A 159 2.27 26.32 0.81
C THR A 159 0.95 26.48 1.56
N SER A 160 0.03 27.28 1.01
CA SER A 160 -1.36 27.40 1.50
C SER A 160 -2.06 26.05 1.63
N ASP A 161 -1.72 25.11 0.74
CA ASP A 161 -2.27 23.75 0.68
C ASP A 161 -1.56 22.79 1.64
N SER A 162 -0.78 23.32 2.59
CA SER A 162 -0.08 22.57 3.63
C SER A 162 1.00 21.59 3.12
N GLN A 163 1.60 21.86 1.95
CA GLN A 163 2.72 21.07 1.44
C GLN A 163 4.02 21.59 2.01
N SER A 164 4.86 20.70 2.53
CA SER A 164 6.03 21.09 3.31
C SER A 164 7.26 21.38 2.45
N ILE A 165 7.99 22.43 2.81
CA ILE A 165 9.23 22.93 2.21
C ILE A 165 10.26 23.06 3.34
N LEU A 166 11.45 22.51 3.11
CA LEU A 166 12.56 22.54 4.06
C LEU A 166 13.75 23.26 3.43
N ALA A 167 14.23 24.30 4.08
CA ALA A 167 15.53 24.90 3.78
C ALA A 167 16.62 24.19 4.58
N VAL A 168 17.66 23.72 3.89
CA VAL A 168 18.83 23.07 4.51
C VAL A 168 20.06 23.94 4.26
N GLY A 169 20.55 24.57 5.32
CA GLY A 169 21.66 25.51 5.27
C GLY A 169 23.02 24.82 5.44
N TYR A 170 23.91 25.07 4.48
CA TYR A 170 25.32 24.69 4.52
C TYR A 170 26.20 25.94 4.61
N SER A 171 27.50 25.74 4.80
CA SER A 171 28.47 26.82 4.86
C SER A 171 28.54 27.69 3.61
N ARG A 172 28.22 27.14 2.43
CA ARG A 172 28.33 27.83 1.13
C ARG A 172 27.07 27.87 0.29
N HIS A 173 25.98 27.25 0.72
CA HIS A 173 24.73 27.24 -0.05
C HIS A 173 23.56 26.84 0.86
N VAL A 174 22.35 27.11 0.39
CA VAL A 174 21.11 26.59 0.98
C VAL A 174 20.39 25.74 -0.06
N ASP A 175 20.05 24.51 0.32
CA ASP A 175 19.22 23.60 -0.48
C ASP A 175 17.76 23.74 -0.07
N ILE A 176 16.87 24.05 -1.01
CA ILE A 176 15.42 24.09 -0.79
C ILE A 176 14.83 22.74 -1.23
N LEU A 177 14.48 21.92 -0.25
CA LEU A 177 13.83 20.63 -0.44
C LEU A 177 12.31 20.79 -0.38
N CYS A 178 11.60 20.28 -1.38
CA CYS A 178 10.14 20.29 -1.41
C CYS A 178 9.60 18.87 -1.37
N GLN A 179 8.53 18.68 -0.60
CA GLN A 179 7.77 17.44 -0.62
C GLN A 179 7.32 17.12 -2.07
N GLN A 180 7.33 15.84 -2.43
CA GLN A 180 6.90 15.35 -3.74
C GLN A 180 5.64 14.51 -3.62
N ARG A 181 4.84 14.53 -4.69
CA ARG A 181 3.62 13.74 -4.84
C ARG A 181 3.98 12.25 -4.86
N MET A 182 3.18 11.44 -4.17
CA MET A 182 3.27 9.98 -4.29
C MET A 182 2.64 9.53 -5.62
N THR A 183 3.32 8.68 -6.38
CA THR A 183 2.78 8.16 -7.65
C THR A 183 3.19 6.71 -7.90
N TYR A 184 2.41 5.99 -8.70
CA TYR A 184 2.74 4.64 -9.20
C TYR A 184 3.59 4.63 -10.47
N PHE A 185 3.82 5.79 -11.07
CA PHE A 185 4.49 5.91 -12.37
C PHE A 185 5.97 6.26 -12.24
N GLU A 186 6.39 6.83 -11.11
CA GLU A 186 7.77 7.24 -10.86
C GLU A 186 8.24 6.70 -9.50
N GLU A 187 9.40 6.04 -9.49
CA GLU A 187 10.09 5.68 -8.26
C GLU A 187 11.03 6.84 -7.89
N GLY A 188 10.65 7.60 -6.87
CA GLY A 188 11.40 8.75 -6.39
C GLY A 188 11.35 8.86 -4.86
N PRO A 189 12.33 9.53 -4.24
CA PRO A 189 12.21 9.94 -2.85
C PRO A 189 10.99 10.85 -2.69
N GLY A 190 10.29 10.79 -1.55
CA GLY A 190 9.12 11.63 -1.27
C GLY A 190 9.43 13.13 -1.14
N TRP A 191 10.69 13.51 -1.38
CA TRP A 191 11.29 14.83 -1.27
C TRP A 191 12.32 15.01 -2.36
N ALA A 192 12.35 16.18 -2.99
CA ALA A 192 13.34 16.52 -4.01
C ALA A 192 13.89 17.93 -3.83
N LEU A 193 15.12 18.13 -4.28
CA LEU A 193 15.74 19.45 -4.36
C LEU A 193 15.04 20.28 -5.43
N CYS A 194 14.35 21.33 -5.01
CA CYS A 194 13.64 22.24 -5.90
C CYS A 194 14.54 23.37 -6.38
N HIS A 195 15.34 23.93 -5.48
CA HIS A 195 16.22 25.05 -5.78
C HIS A 195 17.47 25.04 -4.89
N ARG A 196 18.57 25.58 -5.39
CA ARG A 196 19.82 25.78 -4.62
C ARG A 196 20.22 27.23 -4.69
N ILE A 197 20.32 27.86 -3.52
CA ILE A 197 20.79 29.23 -3.36
C ILE A 197 22.29 29.15 -3.05
N ASP A 198 23.13 29.62 -3.98
CA ASP A 198 24.58 29.64 -3.79
C ASP A 198 25.03 30.92 -3.08
N ILE A 199 25.79 30.77 -2.00
CA ILE A 199 26.43 31.85 -1.23
C ILE A 199 27.96 31.67 -1.17
N SER A 200 28.53 30.85 -2.06
CA SER A 200 29.94 30.43 -2.03
C SER A 200 30.99 31.55 -2.10
N GLY A 201 30.59 32.76 -2.52
CA GLY A 201 31.44 33.96 -2.51
C GLY A 201 31.50 34.69 -1.16
N GLN A 202 30.83 34.20 -0.12
CA GLN A 202 30.58 34.94 1.12
C GLN A 202 31.11 34.20 2.36
N VAL A 203 30.99 34.85 3.53
CA VAL A 203 31.26 34.25 4.84
C VAL A 203 30.29 33.08 5.08
N ALA A 204 30.67 32.13 5.93
CA ALA A 204 29.82 30.98 6.26
C ALA A 204 28.44 31.40 6.79
N LEU A 205 27.41 30.64 6.39
CA LEU A 205 26.05 30.77 6.90
C LEU A 205 26.01 30.60 8.42
N HIS A 206 25.29 31.51 9.08
CA HIS A 206 24.99 31.41 10.51
C HIS A 206 23.58 30.89 10.76
N ASP A 207 22.58 31.50 10.11
CA ASP A 207 21.16 31.18 10.33
C ASP A 207 20.33 31.51 9.10
N SER A 208 19.16 30.89 8.96
CA SER A 208 18.20 31.18 7.91
C SER A 208 16.76 31.14 8.43
N VAL A 209 15.89 31.98 7.88
CA VAL A 209 14.50 32.06 8.31
C VAL A 209 13.55 32.42 7.17
N TRP A 210 12.45 31.68 7.08
CA TRP A 210 11.30 32.01 6.26
C TRP A 210 10.51 33.14 6.90
N MET A 211 10.30 34.21 6.13
CA MET A 211 9.45 35.34 6.50
C MET A 211 8.10 35.23 5.79
N ALA A 212 7.20 36.20 6.04
CA ALA A 212 5.93 36.26 5.34
C ALA A 212 6.09 36.47 3.81
N HIS A 213 5.04 36.16 3.05
CA HIS A 213 4.94 36.34 1.59
C HIS A 213 6.06 35.70 0.72
N GLY A 214 6.52 34.51 1.06
CA GLY A 214 7.49 33.69 0.33
C GLY A 214 8.93 34.13 0.50
N SER A 215 9.15 35.16 1.31
CA SER A 215 10.45 35.75 1.50
C SER A 215 11.34 34.87 2.37
N PHE A 216 12.60 34.72 2.00
CA PHE A 216 13.58 33.91 2.69
C PHE A 216 14.82 34.76 3.03
N LEU A 217 15.17 34.80 4.31
CA LEU A 217 16.27 35.60 4.82
C LEU A 217 17.43 34.68 5.21
N ILE A 218 18.63 34.96 4.71
CA ILE A 218 19.86 34.24 5.04
C ILE A 218 20.83 35.20 5.73
N ALA A 219 21.30 34.83 6.92
CA ALA A 219 22.36 35.55 7.62
C ALA A 219 23.71 34.86 7.41
N ALA A 220 24.66 35.57 6.79
CA ALA A 220 26.01 35.08 6.51
C ALA A 220 27.05 36.13 6.92
N GLY A 221 27.82 35.83 7.97
CA GLY A 221 28.76 36.77 8.60
C GLY A 221 28.08 38.06 9.06
N GLN A 222 28.43 39.19 8.45
CA GLN A 222 27.89 40.52 8.76
C GLN A 222 26.77 40.97 7.80
N GLN A 223 26.42 40.13 6.83
CA GLN A 223 25.46 40.46 5.77
C GLN A 223 24.19 39.61 5.94
N MET A 224 23.05 40.21 5.61
CA MET A 224 21.76 39.54 5.53
C MET A 224 21.25 39.62 4.09
N TYR A 225 20.88 38.48 3.52
CA TYR A 225 20.40 38.34 2.16
C TYR A 225 18.92 38.02 2.18
N LEU A 226 18.12 38.93 1.65
CA LEU A 226 16.69 38.74 1.50
C LEU A 226 16.39 38.28 0.07
N TYR A 227 15.85 37.08 -0.05
CA TYR A 227 15.30 36.54 -1.28
C TYR A 227 13.78 36.68 -1.20
N SER A 228 13.21 37.57 -2.01
CA SER A 228 11.78 37.77 -2.12
C SER A 228 11.40 37.96 -3.58
N GLU A 229 10.13 37.79 -3.90
CA GLU A 229 9.62 38.21 -5.20
C GLU A 229 9.74 39.74 -5.35
N PRO A 230 10.10 40.24 -6.54
CA PRO A 230 10.11 41.68 -6.80
C PRO A 230 8.67 42.21 -6.71
N TYR A 231 8.45 43.15 -5.80
CA TYR A 231 7.20 43.89 -5.70
C TYR A 231 7.21 45.02 -6.74
N ASP A 232 6.80 44.76 -7.98
CA ASP A 232 6.70 45.80 -9.00
C ASP A 232 5.46 46.68 -8.74
N ALA A 233 5.67 47.79 -8.05
CA ALA A 233 4.62 48.77 -7.74
C ALA A 233 4.25 49.68 -8.94
N GLU A 234 5.00 49.65 -10.05
CA GLU A 234 4.89 50.67 -11.11
C GLU A 234 4.55 50.17 -12.53
N HIS A 235 4.49 48.85 -12.80
CA HIS A 235 4.15 48.33 -14.14
C HIS A 235 2.92 47.42 -14.10
N ARG A 236 1.86 47.88 -14.78
CA ARG A 236 0.49 47.35 -14.74
C ARG A 236 0.12 46.57 -16.01
N GLU A 237 1.10 45.99 -16.67
CA GLU A 237 0.91 45.05 -17.78
C GLU A 237 1.42 43.69 -17.29
N PRO A 238 0.57 42.65 -17.22
CA PRO A 238 1.01 41.32 -16.85
C PRO A 238 1.77 40.74 -18.06
N GLU A 239 3.04 41.10 -18.22
CA GLU A 239 3.93 40.24 -18.98
C GLU A 239 3.92 38.90 -18.24
N ALA A 240 3.40 37.88 -18.92
CA ALA A 240 3.44 36.51 -18.41
C ALA A 240 4.87 36.18 -17.95
N SER A 241 4.97 35.30 -16.95
CA SER A 241 6.05 34.31 -16.83
C SER A 241 7.10 34.44 -15.73
N HIS A 242 6.73 34.47 -14.44
CA HIS A 242 7.50 33.71 -13.44
C HIS A 242 6.57 33.09 -12.38
N GLU A 243 6.42 31.76 -12.43
CA GLU A 243 5.73 30.97 -11.41
C GLU A 243 6.48 31.09 -10.06
N THR A 244 5.75 31.40 -8.98
CA THR A 244 6.36 31.53 -7.65
C THR A 244 6.83 30.18 -7.11
N LEU A 245 7.75 30.15 -6.13
CA LEU A 245 8.16 28.87 -5.51
C LEU A 245 6.95 28.14 -4.90
N PHE A 246 6.05 28.87 -4.23
CA PHE A 246 4.86 28.26 -3.63
C PHE A 246 3.86 27.79 -4.66
N GLU A 247 3.62 28.53 -5.74
CA GLU A 247 2.80 28.07 -6.86
C GLU A 247 3.40 26.84 -7.52
N HIS A 248 4.72 26.81 -7.70
CA HIS A 248 5.42 25.65 -8.24
C HIS A 248 5.22 24.40 -7.39
N VAL A 249 5.35 24.53 -6.07
CA VAL A 249 5.14 23.44 -5.11
C VAL A 249 3.66 23.03 -5.07
N ALA A 250 2.74 24.00 -5.07
CA ALA A 250 1.29 23.79 -5.10
C ALA A 250 0.84 23.05 -6.35
N ARG A 251 1.30 23.45 -7.54
CA ARG A 251 0.96 22.77 -8.79
C ARG A 251 1.49 21.33 -8.83
N ARG A 252 2.68 21.08 -8.29
CA ARG A 252 3.28 19.73 -8.27
C ARG A 252 2.64 18.78 -7.26
N ASN A 253 2.14 19.29 -6.13
CA ASN A 253 1.68 18.46 -5.01
C ASN A 253 0.18 18.58 -4.73
N GLY A 254 -0.50 19.54 -5.35
CA GLY A 254 -1.91 19.81 -5.16
C GLY A 254 -2.82 18.73 -5.74
N PRO A 255 -4.15 18.91 -5.58
CA PRO A 255 -5.16 18.05 -6.17
C PRO A 255 -4.96 17.86 -7.67
N LEU A 256 -5.24 16.65 -8.14
CA LEU A 256 -5.13 16.29 -9.54
C LEU A 256 -6.45 16.50 -10.27
N GLU A 257 -6.35 16.90 -11.54
CA GLU A 257 -7.45 16.84 -12.49
C GLU A 257 -7.98 15.42 -12.65
N ASP A 258 -9.28 15.29 -12.96
CA ASP A 258 -9.96 13.99 -13.05
C ASP A 258 -9.32 13.06 -14.09
N TYR A 259 -8.90 13.62 -15.22
CA TYR A 259 -8.27 12.88 -16.32
C TYR A 259 -6.81 12.50 -16.04
N ASN A 260 -6.21 12.95 -14.94
CA ASN A 260 -4.83 12.58 -14.64
C ASN A 260 -4.71 11.05 -14.52
N PRO A 261 -3.68 10.42 -15.13
CA PRO A 261 -3.53 8.96 -15.09
C PRO A 261 -3.50 8.39 -13.68
N GLN A 262 -3.01 9.14 -12.69
CA GLN A 262 -2.96 8.69 -11.30
C GLN A 262 -4.37 8.59 -10.71
N MET A 263 -5.23 9.57 -11.00
CA MET A 263 -6.65 9.56 -10.59
C MET A 263 -7.39 8.41 -11.28
N LEU A 264 -7.28 8.30 -12.61
CA LEU A 264 -7.92 7.23 -13.38
C LEU A 264 -7.54 5.84 -12.88
N LEU A 265 -6.24 5.60 -12.63
CA LEU A 265 -5.77 4.33 -12.11
C LEU A 265 -6.35 4.01 -10.73
N GLN A 266 -6.43 4.99 -9.82
CA GLN A 266 -7.06 4.77 -8.52
C GLN A 266 -8.56 4.48 -8.66
N CYS A 267 -9.29 5.25 -9.47
CA CYS A 267 -10.71 5.00 -9.73
C CYS A 267 -10.95 3.58 -10.28
N LEU A 268 -10.12 3.15 -11.23
CA LEU A 268 -10.15 1.79 -11.79
C LEU A 268 -9.90 0.72 -10.72
N LEU A 269 -8.89 0.89 -9.86
CA LEU A 269 -8.59 -0.07 -8.78
C LEU A 269 -9.71 -0.13 -7.74
N TRP A 270 -10.37 0.99 -7.47
CA TRP A 270 -11.49 1.09 -6.51
C TRP A 270 -12.86 0.73 -7.13
N GLY A 271 -12.87 0.23 -8.36
CA GLY A 271 -14.08 -0.30 -9.01
C GLY A 271 -15.02 0.77 -9.56
N LYS A 272 -14.57 2.01 -9.71
CA LYS A 272 -15.33 3.15 -10.25
C LYS A 272 -15.19 3.23 -11.77
N LEU A 273 -15.49 2.12 -12.46
CA LEU A 273 -15.34 2.04 -13.91
C LEU A 273 -16.33 2.97 -14.62
N GLY A 274 -17.56 3.13 -14.10
CA GLY A 274 -18.55 4.06 -14.66
C GLY A 274 -18.03 5.49 -14.69
N LEU A 275 -17.48 5.96 -13.56
CA LEU A 275 -16.88 7.29 -13.44
C LEU A 275 -15.70 7.49 -14.41
N VAL A 276 -14.82 6.50 -14.56
CA VAL A 276 -13.68 6.60 -15.47
C VAL A 276 -14.13 6.77 -16.93
N LYS A 277 -15.20 6.08 -17.35
CA LYS A 277 -15.77 6.28 -18.69
C LYS A 277 -16.29 7.70 -18.87
N GLU A 278 -16.99 8.23 -17.87
CA GLU A 278 -17.52 9.60 -17.87
C GLU A 278 -16.37 10.62 -18.01
N ILE A 279 -15.28 10.43 -17.26
CA ILE A 279 -14.06 11.26 -17.36
C ILE A 279 -13.48 11.19 -18.78
N ILE A 280 -13.38 10.00 -19.38
CA ILE A 280 -12.83 9.82 -20.74
C ILE A 280 -13.71 10.51 -21.79
N VAL A 281 -15.03 10.40 -21.66
CA VAL A 281 -15.98 11.09 -22.56
C VAL A 281 -15.90 12.61 -22.39
N ASN A 282 -15.74 13.11 -21.16
CA ASN A 282 -15.53 14.53 -20.92
C ASN A 282 -14.21 15.03 -21.53
N LEU A 283 -13.14 14.21 -21.44
CA LEU A 283 -11.84 14.52 -22.04
C LEU A 283 -11.91 14.57 -23.56
N ALA A 284 -12.62 13.62 -24.19
CA ALA A 284 -12.85 13.65 -25.63
C ALA A 284 -13.55 14.93 -26.07
N ARG A 285 -14.61 15.35 -25.35
CA ARG A 285 -15.32 16.60 -25.61
C ARG A 285 -14.43 17.83 -25.43
N ALA A 286 -13.62 17.88 -24.38
CA ALA A 286 -12.70 19.00 -24.14
C ALA A 286 -11.66 19.13 -25.27
N VAL A 287 -11.12 18.00 -25.74
CA VAL A 287 -10.17 17.96 -26.86
C VAL A 287 -10.80 18.43 -28.18
N GLU A 288 -12.04 18.02 -28.47
CA GLU A 288 -12.75 18.40 -29.70
C GLU A 288 -13.11 19.90 -29.75
N ARG A 289 -13.44 20.51 -28.60
CA ARG A 289 -13.68 21.96 -28.51
C ARG A 289 -12.43 22.76 -28.84
N HIS A 290 -11.27 22.30 -28.37
CA HIS A 290 -9.99 22.94 -28.67
C HIS A 290 -9.63 22.86 -30.16
N GLU A 291 -9.93 21.74 -30.84
CA GLU A 291 -9.77 21.65 -32.30
C GLU A 291 -10.69 22.61 -33.07
N SER A 292 -11.79 23.06 -32.47
CA SER A 292 -12.80 23.92 -33.09
C SER A 292 -12.49 25.43 -33.01
N GLY A 293 -11.36 25.82 -32.40
CA GLY A 293 -10.86 27.20 -32.41
C GLY A 293 -11.11 28.02 -31.13
N ASP A 294 -11.35 27.38 -29.99
CA ASP A 294 -11.33 28.03 -28.68
C ASP A 294 -9.90 27.90 -28.09
N ASP A 295 -9.21 29.02 -27.89
CA ASP A 295 -7.76 29.08 -27.59
C ASP A 295 -7.39 28.54 -26.18
N GLN A 296 -8.36 28.07 -25.38
CA GLN A 296 -8.10 27.42 -24.09
C GLN A 296 -8.90 26.11 -23.97
N VAL A 297 -8.21 25.01 -23.66
CA VAL A 297 -8.85 23.76 -23.22
C VAL A 297 -9.49 24.03 -21.85
N GLU A 298 -10.70 24.57 -21.81
CA GLU A 298 -11.41 24.75 -20.53
C GLU A 298 -11.98 23.39 -20.09
N TRP A 299 -11.15 22.63 -19.37
CA TRP A 299 -11.58 21.39 -18.72
C TRP A 299 -12.66 21.70 -17.68
N THR A 300 -13.81 21.07 -17.80
CA THR A 300 -14.86 21.15 -16.79
C THR A 300 -14.70 19.99 -15.80
N ALA A 301 -14.22 20.30 -14.59
CA ALA A 301 -14.08 19.32 -13.53
C ALA A 301 -15.43 18.71 -13.12
N LEU A 302 -15.42 17.42 -12.79
CA LEU A 302 -16.61 16.73 -12.29
C LEU A 302 -16.94 17.17 -10.87
N PRO A 303 -18.22 17.33 -10.51
CA PRO A 303 -18.61 17.55 -9.12
C PRO A 303 -18.13 16.41 -8.22
N VAL A 304 -17.63 16.75 -7.03
CA VAL A 304 -17.09 15.79 -6.06
C VAL A 304 -18.12 14.72 -5.70
N GLU A 305 -19.41 15.06 -5.69
CA GLU A 305 -20.52 14.15 -5.43
C GLU A 305 -20.51 12.94 -6.37
N ARG A 306 -20.08 13.11 -7.63
CA ARG A 306 -19.96 12.00 -8.60
C ARG A 306 -18.96 10.95 -8.16
N TYR A 307 -17.92 11.35 -7.42
CA TYR A 307 -16.98 10.40 -6.83
C TYR A 307 -17.57 9.63 -5.65
N LEU A 308 -18.56 10.17 -4.95
CA LEU A 308 -19.18 9.56 -3.77
C LEU A 308 -20.29 8.58 -4.14
N GLU A 309 -20.80 8.70 -5.37
CA GLU A 309 -21.77 7.75 -5.91
C GLU A 309 -21.13 6.37 -6.10
N ARG A 310 -21.81 5.34 -5.60
CA ARG A 310 -21.46 3.96 -5.97
C ARG A 310 -21.93 3.74 -7.39
N ASP A 311 -21.09 3.11 -8.21
CA ASP A 311 -21.47 2.49 -9.48
C ASP A 311 -22.73 1.66 -9.21
N SER A 312 -23.89 2.27 -9.43
CA SER A 312 -25.16 1.58 -9.29
C SER A 312 -25.06 0.46 -10.31
N LYS A 313 -25.08 -0.79 -9.83
CA LYS A 313 -25.12 -1.97 -10.69
C LYS A 313 -26.11 -1.65 -11.81
N SER A 314 -25.60 -1.42 -13.00
CA SER A 314 -26.36 -1.18 -14.23
C SER A 314 -27.00 -2.50 -14.68
N LEU A 315 -27.71 -3.13 -13.76
CA LEU A 315 -28.45 -4.38 -13.87
C LEU A 315 -29.96 -4.12 -14.03
N SER A 316 -30.36 -2.87 -14.27
CA SER A 316 -31.73 -2.54 -14.65
C SER A 316 -31.81 -1.33 -15.58
N SER A 317 -31.12 -1.36 -16.72
CA SER A 317 -31.68 -0.73 -17.92
C SER A 317 -32.58 -1.77 -18.60
N GLY A 318 -33.73 -2.05 -18.00
CA GLY A 318 -34.86 -2.54 -18.81
C GLY A 318 -35.14 -1.51 -19.92
N PRO A 319 -35.71 -1.91 -21.06
CA PRO A 319 -35.96 -1.01 -22.19
C PRO A 319 -37.12 -0.05 -21.84
N GLN A 320 -36.88 0.90 -20.95
CA GLN A 320 -37.82 1.95 -20.57
C GLN A 320 -37.64 3.22 -21.41
N LYS A 321 -36.71 3.24 -22.37
CA LYS A 321 -36.62 4.32 -23.38
C LYS A 321 -37.65 4.17 -24.51
N HIS A 322 -38.28 3.00 -24.71
CA HIS A 322 -39.20 2.81 -25.84
C HIS A 322 -40.64 3.28 -25.59
N TYR A 323 -41.06 3.48 -24.34
CA TYR A 323 -42.41 3.97 -24.02
C TYR A 323 -42.51 5.51 -23.90
N LYS A 324 -41.38 6.23 -23.79
CA LYS A 324 -41.38 7.71 -23.75
C LYS A 324 -41.41 8.37 -25.14
N THR A 325 -41.01 7.66 -26.20
CA THR A 325 -41.00 8.19 -27.58
C THR A 325 -42.38 8.16 -28.26
N LEU A 326 -43.40 7.52 -27.68
CA LEU A 326 -44.74 7.46 -28.28
C LEU A 326 -45.70 8.56 -27.81
N PHE A 327 -45.36 9.31 -26.76
CA PHE A 327 -46.25 10.34 -26.19
C PHE A 327 -45.76 11.78 -26.32
N ASN A 328 -44.53 12.01 -26.80
CA ASN A 328 -44.00 13.35 -27.08
C ASN A 328 -43.77 13.55 -28.58
N ALA A 329 -44.84 13.42 -29.36
CA ALA A 329 -44.90 14.01 -30.70
C ALA A 329 -45.36 15.46 -30.55
N ASN A 330 -44.42 16.35 -30.19
CA ASN A 330 -44.39 17.79 -30.53
C ASN A 330 -43.45 18.53 -29.55
N GLY A 331 -42.30 18.99 -30.05
CA GLY A 331 -41.50 20.02 -29.39
C GLY A 331 -39.99 19.80 -29.52
N SER A 332 -39.38 20.56 -30.45
CA SER A 332 -37.94 20.88 -30.59
C SER A 332 -36.94 19.72 -30.61
N ASN A 333 -36.37 19.49 -31.81
CA ASN A 333 -35.06 18.88 -32.00
C ASN A 333 -33.99 19.73 -31.30
N ASP A 334 -33.66 19.37 -30.07
CA ASP A 334 -32.36 19.66 -29.46
C ASP A 334 -31.68 18.30 -29.25
N ASP A 335 -31.28 17.67 -30.36
CA ASP A 335 -30.43 16.48 -30.38
C ASP A 335 -29.02 16.90 -29.93
N SER A 336 -28.82 17.05 -28.62
CA SER A 336 -27.50 16.85 -28.04
C SER A 336 -27.31 15.34 -27.91
N ASP A 337 -26.80 14.72 -28.98
CA ASP A 337 -26.26 13.37 -28.92
C ASP A 337 -25.16 13.35 -27.84
N GLU A 338 -25.50 12.96 -26.61
CA GLU A 338 -24.52 12.68 -25.57
C GLU A 338 -23.66 11.52 -26.08
N GLU A 339 -22.49 11.83 -26.62
CA GLU A 339 -21.56 10.86 -27.19
C GLU A 339 -21.19 9.83 -26.11
N GLU A 340 -21.77 8.62 -26.21
CA GLU A 340 -21.57 7.55 -25.22
C GLU A 340 -20.15 6.97 -25.34
N PHE A 341 -19.62 6.47 -24.22
CA PHE A 341 -18.33 5.77 -24.20
C PHE A 341 -18.32 4.63 -25.23
N SER A 342 -17.55 4.80 -26.30
CA SER A 342 -17.51 3.88 -27.44
C SER A 342 -16.09 3.66 -27.94
N ARG A 343 -15.88 2.51 -28.61
CA ARG A 343 -14.59 2.18 -29.24
C ARG A 343 -14.15 3.24 -30.26
N ALA A 344 -15.10 3.85 -30.99
CA ALA A 344 -14.82 4.89 -31.96
C ALA A 344 -14.27 6.16 -31.29
N LEU A 345 -14.95 6.65 -30.25
CA LEU A 345 -14.55 7.80 -29.44
C LEU A 345 -13.16 7.59 -28.82
N VAL A 346 -12.95 6.45 -28.17
CA VAL A 346 -11.66 6.12 -27.53
C VAL A 346 -10.52 6.08 -28.55
N THR A 347 -10.75 5.48 -29.72
CA THR A 347 -9.71 5.40 -30.76
C THR A 347 -9.37 6.79 -31.33
N ARG A 348 -10.37 7.67 -31.51
CA ARG A 348 -10.16 9.06 -31.95
C ARG A 348 -9.35 9.83 -30.91
N LEU A 349 -9.73 9.75 -29.64
CA LEU A 349 -9.04 10.40 -28.53
C LEU A 349 -7.58 9.92 -28.39
N ILE A 350 -7.33 8.61 -28.47
CA ILE A 350 -5.96 8.07 -28.40
C ILE A 350 -5.08 8.67 -29.51
N ARG A 351 -5.56 8.72 -30.76
CA ARG A 351 -4.79 9.31 -31.86
C ARG A 351 -4.47 10.78 -31.63
N HIS A 352 -5.42 11.53 -31.08
CA HIS A 352 -5.19 12.94 -30.76
C HIS A 352 -4.15 13.10 -29.65
N LEU A 353 -4.25 12.31 -28.57
CA LEU A 353 -3.29 12.34 -27.46
C LEU A 353 -1.90 11.82 -27.87
N GLU A 354 -1.78 11.06 -28.96
CA GLU A 354 -0.48 10.65 -29.49
C GLU A 354 0.20 11.76 -30.31
N SER A 355 -0.58 12.68 -30.90
CA SER A 355 -0.07 13.80 -31.69
C SER A 355 0.08 15.11 -30.91
N HIS A 356 -0.74 15.34 -29.88
CA HIS A 356 -0.75 16.58 -29.10
C HIS A 356 -0.56 16.30 -27.60
N GLN A 357 0.32 17.06 -26.95
CA GLN A 357 0.54 16.98 -25.52
C GLN A 357 -0.45 17.86 -24.75
N LEU A 358 -1.17 17.27 -23.80
CA LEU A 358 -2.02 18.03 -22.90
C LEU A 358 -1.16 18.94 -22.00
N PRO A 359 -1.63 20.16 -21.69
CA PRO A 359 -0.93 21.04 -20.77
C PRO A 359 -0.81 20.39 -19.38
N HIS A 360 0.27 20.69 -18.67
CA HIS A 360 0.55 20.25 -17.30
C HIS A 360 0.76 18.73 -17.06
N LEU A 361 0.67 17.88 -18.09
CA LEU A 361 1.10 16.48 -18.00
C LEU A 361 2.53 16.30 -18.52
N THR A 362 3.34 15.51 -17.80
CA THR A 362 4.62 15.04 -18.32
C THR A 362 4.42 14.07 -19.47
N SER A 363 5.42 13.91 -20.34
CA SER A 363 5.36 12.93 -21.44
C SER A 363 5.19 11.50 -20.93
N ASN A 364 5.68 11.22 -19.72
CA ASN A 364 5.49 9.95 -19.04
C ASN A 364 4.03 9.77 -18.59
N GLU A 365 3.46 10.75 -17.89
CA GLU A 365 2.06 10.72 -17.47
C GLU A 365 1.11 10.64 -18.66
N GLN A 366 1.35 11.37 -19.74
CA GLN A 366 0.56 11.28 -20.96
C GLN A 366 0.62 9.89 -21.59
N ALA A 367 1.81 9.27 -21.62
CA ALA A 367 1.92 7.90 -22.09
C ALA A 367 1.07 6.94 -21.25
N HIS A 368 1.08 7.11 -19.92
CA HIS A 368 0.24 6.34 -18.99
C HIS A 368 -1.25 6.62 -19.16
N LEU A 369 -1.66 7.86 -19.42
CA LEU A 369 -3.05 8.24 -19.67
C LEU A 369 -3.61 7.48 -20.86
N ILE A 370 -2.88 7.50 -21.99
CA ILE A 370 -3.28 6.76 -23.19
C ILE A 370 -3.39 5.25 -22.90
N VAL A 371 -2.43 4.69 -22.14
CA VAL A 371 -2.49 3.27 -21.72
C VAL A 371 -3.75 2.99 -20.91
N LEU A 372 -4.10 3.84 -19.95
CA LEU A 372 -5.28 3.64 -19.09
C LEU A 372 -6.58 3.81 -19.86
N ILE A 373 -6.65 4.75 -20.81
CA ILE A 373 -7.80 4.94 -21.71
C ILE A 373 -8.02 3.67 -22.54
N GLN A 374 -6.95 3.16 -23.19
CA GLN A 374 -7.03 1.92 -23.96
C GLN A 374 -7.40 0.72 -23.07
N THR A 375 -6.77 0.61 -21.91
CA THR A 375 -7.03 -0.47 -20.94
C THR A 375 -8.48 -0.44 -20.44
N THR A 376 -9.06 0.75 -20.26
CA THR A 376 -10.46 0.92 -19.84
C THR A 376 -11.41 0.38 -20.90
N LEU A 377 -11.18 0.69 -22.18
CA LEU A 377 -11.99 0.17 -23.29
C LEU A 377 -11.95 -1.35 -23.35
N GLU A 378 -10.75 -1.93 -23.38
CA GLU A 378 -10.58 -3.39 -23.49
C GLU A 378 -11.15 -4.14 -22.26
N THR A 379 -11.12 -3.49 -21.10
CA THR A 379 -11.67 -4.06 -19.85
C THR A 379 -13.18 -3.94 -19.82
N ASP A 380 -13.75 -2.85 -20.35
CA ASP A 380 -15.20 -2.68 -20.41
C ASP A 380 -15.87 -3.75 -21.28
N GLU A 381 -15.24 -4.10 -22.41
CA GLU A 381 -15.71 -5.17 -23.31
C GLU A 381 -15.75 -6.53 -22.62
N GLN A 382 -14.90 -6.75 -21.61
CA GLN A 382 -14.80 -8.01 -20.86
C GLN A 382 -15.47 -7.94 -19.47
N ARG A 383 -16.09 -6.81 -19.11
CA ARG A 383 -16.61 -6.53 -17.76
C ARG A 383 -17.62 -7.55 -17.27
N ARG A 384 -18.53 -8.00 -18.15
CA ARG A 384 -19.65 -8.88 -17.77
C ARG A 384 -19.24 -10.29 -17.36
N ALA A 385 -18.03 -10.73 -17.73
CA ALA A 385 -17.54 -12.08 -17.46
C ALA A 385 -16.61 -12.15 -16.24
N LEU A 386 -16.25 -11.01 -15.65
CA LEU A 386 -15.21 -10.91 -14.63
C LEU A 386 -15.76 -10.33 -13.34
N ASP A 387 -15.25 -10.85 -12.24
CA ASP A 387 -15.42 -10.27 -10.92
C ASP A 387 -14.50 -9.05 -10.74
N GLU A 388 -14.73 -8.26 -9.69
CA GLU A 388 -13.97 -7.02 -9.47
C GLU A 388 -12.46 -7.26 -9.30
N ASN A 389 -12.08 -8.37 -8.66
CA ASN A 389 -10.69 -8.73 -8.46
C ASN A 389 -10.02 -9.16 -9.77
N GLY A 390 -10.74 -9.89 -10.62
CA GLY A 390 -10.29 -10.19 -11.98
C GLY A 390 -10.10 -8.94 -12.83
N LEU A 391 -11.01 -7.96 -12.73
CA LEU A 391 -10.86 -6.67 -13.41
C LEU A 391 -9.60 -5.91 -12.96
N ARG A 392 -9.34 -5.84 -11.65
CA ARG A 392 -8.12 -5.19 -11.10
C ARG A 392 -6.84 -5.82 -11.63
N TYR A 393 -6.80 -7.16 -11.69
CA TYR A 393 -5.67 -7.88 -12.27
C TYR A 393 -5.53 -7.59 -13.78
N LEU A 394 -6.61 -7.68 -14.56
CA LEU A 394 -6.54 -7.42 -16.00
C LEU A 394 -6.11 -5.99 -16.32
N ILE A 395 -6.62 -5.00 -15.59
CA ILE A 395 -6.20 -3.60 -15.74
C ILE A 395 -4.69 -3.49 -15.50
N SER A 396 -4.20 -4.10 -14.43
CA SER A 396 -2.78 -4.06 -14.06
C SER A 396 -1.89 -4.81 -15.07
N MET A 397 -2.33 -5.98 -15.53
CA MET A 397 -1.65 -6.80 -16.53
C MET A 397 -1.56 -6.08 -17.88
N ARG A 398 -2.68 -5.53 -18.38
CA ARG A 398 -2.71 -4.76 -19.63
C ARG A 398 -1.82 -3.53 -19.54
N SER A 399 -1.96 -2.77 -18.46
CA SER A 399 -1.12 -1.61 -18.20
C SER A 399 0.36 -2.00 -18.22
N PHE A 400 0.76 -3.09 -17.55
CA PHE A 400 2.12 -3.61 -17.56
C PHE A 400 2.68 -3.90 -18.96
N TYR A 401 1.93 -4.63 -19.80
CA TYR A 401 2.40 -4.96 -21.14
C TYR A 401 2.47 -3.73 -22.06
N ILE A 402 1.44 -2.89 -22.06
CA ILE A 402 1.42 -1.69 -22.89
C ILE A 402 2.55 -0.73 -22.49
N LEU A 403 2.80 -0.56 -21.18
CA LEU A 403 3.90 0.28 -20.69
C LEU A 403 5.28 -0.28 -21.09
N ASN A 404 5.49 -1.60 -20.92
CA ASN A 404 6.73 -2.24 -21.32
C ASN A 404 6.98 -2.18 -22.83
N GLN A 405 5.93 -2.30 -23.64
CA GLN A 405 6.01 -2.16 -25.09
C GLN A 405 6.43 -0.75 -25.49
N ARG A 406 5.79 0.27 -24.91
CA ARG A 406 6.12 1.69 -25.16
C ARG A 406 7.53 2.05 -24.70
N ALA A 407 7.96 1.55 -23.54
CA ALA A 407 9.33 1.72 -23.05
C ALA A 407 10.37 1.08 -24.00
N SER A 408 10.04 -0.04 -24.64
CA SER A 408 10.92 -0.71 -25.60
C SER A 408 11.01 0.02 -26.95
N GLN A 409 9.99 0.80 -27.33
CA GLN A 409 9.96 1.55 -28.59
C GLN A 409 10.71 2.90 -28.51
N LYS A 410 10.76 3.53 -27.34
CA LYS A 410 11.43 4.82 -27.13
C LYS A 410 12.81 4.61 -26.49
N SER A 411 13.80 4.28 -27.33
CA SER A 411 15.22 4.06 -26.98
C SER A 411 15.97 5.29 -26.41
N THR A 412 15.31 6.44 -26.22
CA THR A 412 15.93 7.73 -25.86
C THR A 412 15.42 8.34 -24.54
N LEU A 413 14.51 7.69 -23.81
CA LEU A 413 14.05 8.18 -22.50
C LEU A 413 15.11 7.95 -21.41
N PRO A 414 15.23 8.85 -20.42
CA PRO A 414 16.16 8.67 -19.30
C PRO A 414 15.83 7.40 -18.49
N PRO A 415 16.79 6.81 -17.76
CA PRO A 415 16.72 5.47 -17.16
C PRO A 415 15.67 5.27 -16.04
N ARG A 416 14.76 6.23 -15.80
CA ARG A 416 13.81 6.22 -14.68
C ARG A 416 12.49 5.49 -14.98
N SER A 417 12.15 5.23 -16.24
CA SER A 417 11.00 4.40 -16.64
C SER A 417 11.45 3.05 -17.21
N ALA A 418 12.28 2.33 -16.46
CA ALA A 418 12.81 1.03 -16.89
C ALA A 418 11.68 0.01 -17.12
N LYS A 419 11.87 -0.86 -18.12
CA LYS A 419 10.99 -2.01 -18.38
C LYS A 419 10.84 -2.82 -17.08
N ARG A 420 9.60 -2.98 -16.60
CA ARG A 420 9.33 -3.78 -15.41
C ARG A 420 9.44 -5.26 -15.77
N GLU A 421 10.21 -6.01 -15.01
CA GLU A 421 10.38 -7.46 -15.22
C GLU A 421 9.11 -8.26 -14.87
N ARG A 422 8.27 -7.75 -13.96
CA ARG A 422 7.09 -8.44 -13.45
C ARG A 422 6.01 -7.47 -12.94
N LEU A 423 4.81 -8.01 -12.76
CA LEU A 423 3.74 -7.38 -11.99
C LEU A 423 4.11 -7.24 -10.51
N ARG A 424 3.49 -6.27 -9.83
CA ARG A 424 3.62 -6.14 -8.37
C ARG A 424 2.85 -7.28 -7.70
N TYR A 425 3.30 -7.69 -6.52
CA TYR A 425 2.63 -8.78 -5.77
C TYR A 425 1.17 -8.45 -5.46
N ARG A 426 0.87 -7.18 -5.14
CA ARG A 426 -0.51 -6.67 -5.02
C ARG A 426 -1.36 -7.06 -6.23
N ASP A 427 -0.86 -6.81 -7.43
CA ASP A 427 -1.61 -7.04 -8.67
C ASP A 427 -1.86 -8.55 -8.86
N MET A 428 -0.85 -9.39 -8.59
CA MET A 428 -0.97 -10.85 -8.63
C MET A 428 -1.98 -11.39 -7.60
N ILE A 429 -2.08 -10.78 -6.42
CA ILE A 429 -2.96 -11.24 -5.34
C ILE A 429 -4.43 -10.93 -5.62
N TRP A 430 -4.72 -9.91 -6.44
CA TRP A 430 -6.08 -9.73 -6.95
C TRP A 430 -6.52 -10.95 -7.77
N ALA A 431 -5.67 -11.48 -8.65
CA ALA A 431 -5.99 -12.71 -9.38
C ALA A 431 -6.16 -13.92 -8.44
N PHE A 432 -5.41 -13.98 -7.34
CA PHE A 432 -5.53 -15.09 -6.37
C PHE A 432 -6.90 -15.10 -5.69
N HIS A 433 -7.44 -13.92 -5.38
CA HIS A 433 -8.76 -13.77 -4.77
C HIS A 433 -9.90 -13.63 -5.79
N SER A 434 -9.62 -13.75 -7.08
CA SER A 434 -10.64 -13.71 -8.15
C SER A 434 -11.34 -15.06 -8.29
N GLU A 435 -12.64 -15.02 -8.57
CA GLU A 435 -13.45 -16.20 -8.89
C GLU A 435 -13.30 -16.62 -10.37
N SER A 436 -12.81 -15.74 -11.23
CA SER A 436 -12.73 -15.93 -12.69
C SER A 436 -11.32 -16.34 -13.17
N GLN A 437 -10.59 -17.18 -12.42
CA GLN A 437 -9.16 -17.48 -12.67
C GLN A 437 -8.87 -18.07 -14.06
N ASP A 438 -9.75 -18.91 -14.60
CA ASP A 438 -9.58 -19.49 -15.94
C ASP A 438 -9.64 -18.42 -17.04
N LEU A 439 -10.51 -17.41 -16.90
CA LEU A 439 -10.56 -16.28 -17.82
C LEU A 439 -9.29 -15.43 -17.72
N LEU A 440 -8.79 -15.19 -16.50
CA LEU A 440 -7.54 -14.45 -16.30
C LEU A 440 -6.35 -15.18 -16.92
N LEU A 441 -6.32 -16.51 -16.85
CA LEU A 441 -5.29 -17.33 -17.47
C LEU A 441 -5.35 -17.21 -19.00
N ASN A 442 -6.54 -17.32 -19.59
CA ASN A 442 -6.72 -17.15 -21.04
C ASN A 442 -6.27 -15.77 -21.51
N SER A 443 -6.65 -14.72 -20.78
CA SER A 443 -6.20 -13.34 -21.06
C SER A 443 -4.69 -13.19 -20.91
N SER A 444 -4.08 -13.84 -19.92
CA SER A 444 -2.63 -13.84 -19.70
C SER A 444 -1.88 -14.50 -20.86
N VAL A 445 -2.36 -15.65 -21.33
CA VAL A 445 -1.79 -16.36 -22.48
C VAL A 445 -1.96 -15.55 -23.77
N ALA A 446 -3.12 -14.93 -23.97
CA ALA A 446 -3.37 -14.07 -25.12
C ALA A 446 -2.44 -12.84 -25.16
N ALA A 447 -2.17 -12.23 -24.00
CA ALA A 447 -1.25 -11.10 -23.88
C ALA A 447 0.20 -11.48 -24.27
N CYS A 448 0.60 -12.74 -24.08
CA CYS A 448 1.90 -13.27 -24.52
C CYS A 448 1.90 -13.79 -25.97
N GLY A 449 0.96 -13.36 -26.82
CA GLY A 449 0.86 -13.83 -28.21
C GLY A 449 0.57 -15.33 -28.34
N GLY A 450 -0.04 -15.95 -27.32
CA GLY A 450 -0.39 -17.36 -27.29
C GLY A 450 0.74 -18.31 -26.86
N LYS A 451 1.95 -17.80 -26.63
CA LYS A 451 3.12 -18.61 -26.26
C LYS A 451 3.66 -18.22 -24.88
N LEU A 452 2.99 -18.68 -23.83
CA LEU A 452 3.42 -18.44 -22.46
C LEU A 452 4.74 -19.19 -22.12
N THR A 453 5.83 -18.46 -21.96
CA THR A 453 7.13 -18.94 -21.45
C THR A 453 7.20 -18.90 -19.92
N TRP A 454 8.22 -19.51 -19.29
CA TRP A 454 8.40 -19.44 -17.84
C TRP A 454 8.62 -18.01 -17.36
N SER A 455 9.43 -17.24 -18.09
CA SER A 455 9.69 -15.83 -17.77
C SER A 455 8.41 -15.00 -17.72
N GLU A 456 7.48 -15.24 -18.65
CA GLU A 456 6.20 -14.53 -18.69
C GLU A 456 5.24 -15.04 -17.62
N ALA A 457 5.17 -16.35 -17.40
CA ALA A 457 4.36 -16.93 -16.33
C ALA A 457 4.80 -16.39 -14.94
N ARG A 458 6.10 -16.25 -14.73
CA ARG A 458 6.71 -15.63 -13.54
C ARG A 458 6.42 -14.12 -13.46
N ALA A 459 6.51 -13.41 -14.59
CA ALA A 459 6.21 -11.98 -14.66
C ALA A 459 4.75 -11.68 -14.29
N LEU A 460 3.83 -12.54 -14.71
CA LEU A 460 2.40 -12.45 -14.42
C LEU A 460 1.97 -13.09 -13.09
N GLY A 461 2.87 -13.83 -12.45
CA GLY A 461 2.62 -14.48 -11.16
C GLY A 461 1.67 -15.66 -11.23
N VAL A 462 1.52 -16.30 -12.40
CA VAL A 462 0.60 -17.44 -12.63
C VAL A 462 0.71 -18.52 -11.54
N PRO A 463 1.91 -18.94 -11.11
CA PRO A 463 2.03 -19.97 -10.08
C PRO A 463 1.57 -19.54 -8.68
N LEU A 464 1.47 -18.24 -8.41
CA LEU A 464 1.06 -17.70 -7.11
C LEU A 464 -0.46 -17.61 -6.99
N TRP A 465 -1.16 -17.27 -8.08
CA TRP A 465 -2.59 -17.03 -8.02
C TRP A 465 -3.45 -18.20 -8.50
N LEU A 466 -2.98 -19.05 -9.41
CA LEU A 466 -3.78 -20.15 -9.95
C LEU A 466 -4.03 -21.22 -8.88
N ASN A 467 -5.27 -21.43 -8.46
CA ASN A 467 -5.59 -22.37 -7.37
C ASN A 467 -5.66 -23.83 -7.83
N SER A 468 -6.13 -24.09 -9.05
CA SER A 468 -6.26 -25.43 -9.61
C SER A 468 -4.89 -26.05 -9.90
N THR A 469 -4.55 -27.12 -9.18
CA THR A 469 -3.31 -27.88 -9.40
C THR A 469 -3.30 -28.58 -10.76
N GLU A 470 -4.45 -29.04 -11.24
CA GLU A 470 -4.59 -29.67 -12.55
C GLU A 470 -4.36 -28.65 -13.67
N THR A 471 -4.99 -27.48 -13.59
CA THR A 471 -4.75 -26.41 -14.57
C THR A 471 -3.29 -25.96 -14.55
N LEU A 472 -2.66 -25.87 -13.37
CA LEU A 472 -1.23 -25.53 -13.25
C LEU A 472 -0.35 -26.58 -13.95
N ARG A 473 -0.65 -27.87 -13.81
CA ARG A 473 0.08 -28.96 -14.48
C ARG A 473 -0.05 -28.88 -16.00
N GLN A 474 -1.24 -28.56 -16.50
CA GLN A 474 -1.47 -28.34 -17.93
C GLN A 474 -0.67 -27.14 -18.45
N GLN A 475 -0.63 -26.04 -17.69
CA GLN A 475 0.20 -24.87 -18.04
C GLN A 475 1.70 -25.19 -17.99
N PHE A 476 2.15 -26.02 -17.04
CA PHE A 476 3.54 -26.50 -17.00
C PHE A 476 3.91 -27.27 -18.27
N GLU A 477 3.00 -28.06 -18.82
CA GLU A 477 3.24 -28.77 -20.08
C GLU A 477 3.29 -27.81 -21.28
N VAL A 478 2.43 -26.79 -21.29
CA VAL A 478 2.45 -25.73 -22.32
C VAL A 478 3.75 -24.94 -22.25
N ILE A 479 4.17 -24.51 -21.04
CA ILE A 479 5.43 -23.81 -20.80
C ILE A 479 6.61 -24.69 -21.26
N ALA A 480 6.65 -25.96 -20.88
CA ALA A 480 7.71 -26.88 -21.31
C ALA A 480 7.83 -26.95 -22.84
N ARG A 481 6.69 -27.00 -23.54
CA ARG A 481 6.64 -27.01 -25.00
C ARG A 481 7.14 -25.69 -25.59
N ASN A 482 6.73 -24.57 -25.00
CA ASN A 482 7.11 -23.24 -25.45
C ASN A 482 8.60 -22.98 -25.23
N GLU A 483 9.17 -23.37 -24.09
CA GLU A 483 10.62 -23.29 -23.81
C GLU A 483 11.43 -24.11 -24.81
N TYR A 484 10.97 -25.33 -25.16
CA TYR A 484 11.60 -26.14 -26.20
C TYR A 484 11.53 -25.49 -27.60
N MET A 485 10.47 -24.74 -27.88
CA MET A 485 10.26 -24.05 -29.17
C MET A 485 10.85 -22.64 -29.23
N ALA A 486 11.23 -22.06 -28.09
CA ALA A 486 11.72 -20.68 -28.00
C ALA A 486 13.14 -20.53 -28.57
N GLY A 487 13.99 -21.53 -28.43
CA GLY A 487 15.36 -21.52 -28.97
C GLY A 487 15.43 -21.99 -30.42
N GLU A 488 16.25 -21.33 -31.24
CA GLU A 488 16.49 -21.72 -32.65
C GLU A 488 16.98 -23.17 -32.79
N ALA A 489 17.77 -23.64 -31.82
CA ALA A 489 18.34 -24.98 -31.83
C ALA A 489 17.37 -26.07 -31.30
N ARG A 490 16.23 -25.68 -30.69
CA ARG A 490 15.31 -26.59 -29.99
C ARG A 490 16.04 -27.51 -29.01
N ASP A 491 16.65 -26.91 -28.00
CA ASP A 491 17.45 -27.64 -27.02
C ASP A 491 16.55 -28.40 -26.01
N PRO A 492 16.64 -29.74 -25.89
CA PRO A 492 15.90 -30.49 -24.88
C PRO A 492 16.27 -30.15 -23.43
N THR A 493 17.42 -29.52 -23.18
CA THR A 493 17.83 -29.12 -21.82
C THR A 493 16.87 -28.09 -21.22
N ALA A 494 16.43 -27.09 -22.01
CA ALA A 494 15.57 -25.99 -21.57
C ALA A 494 14.19 -26.45 -21.06
N CYS A 495 13.62 -27.50 -21.67
CA CYS A 495 12.32 -28.04 -21.27
C CYS A 495 12.39 -29.18 -20.23
N SER A 496 13.59 -29.70 -19.95
CA SER A 496 13.78 -30.89 -19.10
C SER A 496 13.24 -30.68 -17.68
N LEU A 497 13.43 -29.50 -17.10
CA LEU A 497 12.96 -29.18 -15.74
C LEU A 497 11.45 -29.39 -15.60
N PHE A 498 10.68 -28.77 -16.50
CA PHE A 498 9.21 -28.81 -16.47
C PHE A 498 8.67 -30.21 -16.79
N TYR A 499 9.23 -30.90 -17.79
CA TYR A 499 8.77 -32.25 -18.11
C TYR A 499 9.12 -33.28 -17.03
N PHE A 500 10.29 -33.16 -16.37
CA PHE A 500 10.63 -34.01 -15.24
C PHE A 500 9.76 -33.72 -14.01
N ALA A 501 9.40 -32.45 -13.75
CA ALA A 501 8.40 -32.11 -12.73
C ALA A 501 7.03 -32.75 -13.01
N LEU A 502 6.67 -32.96 -14.28
CA LEU A 502 5.44 -33.67 -14.66
C LEU A 502 5.59 -35.20 -14.69
N GLY A 503 6.77 -35.74 -14.42
CA GLY A 503 7.08 -37.18 -14.51
C GLY A 503 7.22 -37.71 -15.94
N LYS A 504 7.21 -36.84 -16.97
CA LYS A 504 7.21 -37.20 -18.40
C LYS A 504 8.62 -37.44 -18.95
N HIS A 505 9.46 -38.21 -18.25
CA HIS A 505 10.85 -38.47 -18.66
C HIS A 505 10.96 -39.19 -20.03
N LYS A 506 9.99 -40.05 -20.38
CA LYS A 506 9.93 -40.71 -21.70
C LYS A 506 9.75 -39.73 -22.86
N LEU A 507 9.04 -38.63 -22.63
CA LEU A 507 8.87 -37.57 -23.63
C LEU A 507 10.20 -36.86 -23.88
N VAL A 508 10.91 -36.49 -22.81
CA VAL A 508 12.25 -35.89 -22.89
C VAL A 508 13.22 -36.82 -23.60
N HIS A 509 13.19 -38.13 -23.32
CA HIS A 509 13.97 -39.13 -24.07
C HIS A 509 13.66 -39.09 -25.59
N GLY A 510 12.39 -38.92 -25.97
CA GLY A 510 11.98 -38.72 -27.37
C GLY A 510 12.53 -37.42 -27.98
N LEU A 511 12.52 -36.31 -27.23
CA LEU A 511 13.10 -35.02 -27.68
C LEU A 511 14.61 -35.12 -27.88
N TRP A 512 15.32 -35.84 -27.00
CA TRP A 512 16.75 -36.12 -27.17
C TRP A 512 17.07 -36.93 -28.43
N ARG A 513 16.15 -37.75 -28.96
CA ARG A 513 16.37 -38.41 -30.26
C ARG A 513 16.39 -37.42 -31.42
N GLN A 514 15.65 -36.32 -31.32
CA GLN A 514 15.56 -35.29 -32.35
C GLN A 514 16.77 -34.33 -32.31
N ALA A 515 17.43 -34.18 -31.16
CA ALA A 515 18.59 -33.30 -30.97
C ALA A 515 19.92 -33.98 -31.32
N ALA A 516 20.05 -34.51 -32.55
CA ALA A 516 21.27 -35.21 -33.01
C ALA A 516 22.54 -34.33 -33.03
N TRP A 517 22.37 -33.01 -33.06
CA TRP A 517 23.45 -32.02 -33.03
C TRP A 517 24.04 -31.79 -31.62
N HIS A 518 23.36 -32.23 -30.56
CA HIS A 518 23.77 -31.95 -29.18
C HIS A 518 24.84 -32.95 -28.69
N LYS A 519 25.97 -32.45 -28.19
CA LYS A 519 27.12 -33.28 -27.77
C LYS A 519 26.79 -34.32 -26.70
N GLU A 520 25.85 -34.00 -25.81
CA GLU A 520 25.44 -34.86 -24.69
C GLU A 520 24.34 -35.88 -25.06
N GLN A 521 23.84 -35.84 -26.30
CA GLN A 521 22.75 -36.69 -26.79
C GLN A 521 22.97 -38.21 -26.59
N PRO A 522 24.11 -38.82 -27.00
CA PRO A 522 24.29 -40.26 -26.86
C PRO A 522 24.36 -40.72 -25.40
N LEU A 523 24.85 -39.86 -24.50
CA LEU A 523 24.87 -40.12 -23.05
C LEU A 523 23.46 -40.03 -22.47
N MET A 524 22.73 -38.97 -22.84
CA MET A 524 21.36 -38.73 -22.36
C MET A 524 20.37 -39.78 -22.84
N LEU A 525 20.47 -40.26 -24.08
CA LEU A 525 19.63 -41.35 -24.59
C LEU A 525 19.86 -42.65 -23.82
N LYS A 526 21.12 -43.03 -23.58
CA LYS A 526 21.45 -44.22 -22.78
C LYS A 526 20.96 -44.08 -21.34
N PHE A 527 21.08 -42.90 -20.76
CA PHE A 527 20.69 -42.65 -19.38
C PHE A 527 19.16 -42.64 -19.18
N LEU A 528 18.42 -41.92 -20.04
CA LEU A 528 16.97 -41.76 -19.92
C LEU A 528 16.17 -43.00 -20.37
N ASN A 529 16.81 -43.97 -21.02
CA ASN A 529 16.19 -45.25 -21.36
C ASN A 529 16.04 -46.20 -20.16
N ASN A 530 16.69 -45.90 -19.04
CA ASN A 530 16.58 -46.69 -17.81
C ASN A 530 15.29 -46.35 -17.04
N ASP A 531 14.84 -47.26 -16.17
CA ASP A 531 13.67 -47.04 -15.33
C ASP A 531 14.03 -46.31 -14.03
N PHE A 532 13.54 -45.08 -13.88
CA PHE A 532 13.74 -44.25 -12.68
C PHE A 532 12.78 -44.60 -11.53
N SER A 533 11.97 -45.66 -11.68
CA SER A 533 11.32 -46.30 -10.54
C SER A 533 12.34 -47.02 -9.64
N GLU A 534 13.47 -47.49 -10.20
CA GLU A 534 14.51 -48.22 -9.47
C GLU A 534 15.46 -47.29 -8.70
N GLY A 535 15.77 -47.63 -7.45
CA GLY A 535 16.64 -46.84 -6.58
C GLY A 535 18.07 -46.63 -7.13
N ARG A 536 18.60 -47.57 -7.93
CA ARG A 536 19.92 -47.47 -8.56
C ARG A 536 20.00 -46.28 -9.53
N TRP A 537 18.99 -46.12 -10.37
CA TRP A 537 18.95 -45.06 -11.38
C TRP A 537 18.59 -43.72 -10.77
N ARG A 538 17.78 -43.70 -9.70
CA ARG A 538 17.59 -42.49 -8.87
C ARG A 538 18.90 -42.00 -8.26
N THR A 539 19.66 -42.89 -7.63
CA THR A 539 20.96 -42.54 -7.04
C THR A 539 21.94 -42.00 -8.10
N SER A 540 21.91 -42.58 -9.30
CA SER A 540 22.71 -42.10 -10.43
C SER A 540 22.27 -40.72 -10.92
N ALA A 541 20.95 -40.45 -10.96
CA ALA A 541 20.41 -39.13 -11.27
C ALA A 541 20.84 -38.07 -10.24
N LEU A 542 20.79 -38.41 -8.94
CA LEU A 542 21.24 -37.50 -7.87
C LEU A 542 22.73 -37.18 -7.97
N LYS A 543 23.59 -38.17 -8.24
CA LYS A 543 25.02 -37.93 -8.48
C LYS A 543 25.26 -37.00 -9.66
N ASN A 544 24.50 -37.17 -10.75
CA ASN A 544 24.56 -36.28 -11.90
C ASN A 544 24.07 -34.86 -11.55
N ALA A 545 23.02 -34.73 -10.72
CA ALA A 545 22.53 -33.45 -10.24
C ALA A 545 23.60 -32.67 -9.48
N PHE A 546 24.30 -33.31 -8.52
CA PHE A 546 25.41 -32.68 -7.80
C PHE A 546 26.58 -32.30 -8.71
N ALA A 547 26.90 -33.13 -9.71
CA ALA A 547 27.92 -32.80 -10.69
C ALA A 547 27.55 -31.58 -11.56
N LEU A 548 26.26 -31.45 -11.93
CA LEU A 548 25.74 -30.30 -12.67
C LEU A 548 25.71 -29.02 -11.83
N LEU A 549 25.44 -29.14 -10.53
CA LEU A 549 25.54 -28.05 -9.58
C LEU A 549 26.98 -27.48 -9.55
N GLY A 550 27.99 -28.37 -9.51
CA GLY A 550 29.40 -27.98 -9.57
C GLY A 550 29.81 -27.31 -10.90
N LYS A 551 29.07 -27.58 -11.98
CA LYS A 551 29.25 -26.94 -13.30
C LYS A 551 28.41 -25.66 -13.48
N GLN A 552 27.74 -25.19 -12.43
CA GLN A 552 26.84 -24.01 -12.44
C GLN A 552 25.67 -24.11 -13.43
N ARG A 553 25.27 -25.34 -13.83
CA ARG A 553 24.08 -25.57 -14.66
C ARG A 553 22.87 -25.81 -13.77
N PHE A 554 22.41 -24.76 -13.08
CA PHE A 554 21.45 -24.87 -11.97
C PHE A 554 20.07 -25.39 -12.38
N GLU A 555 19.48 -24.91 -13.48
CA GLU A 555 18.17 -25.38 -13.96
C GLU A 555 18.20 -26.87 -14.30
N TYR A 556 19.26 -27.30 -14.97
CA TYR A 556 19.45 -28.70 -15.33
C TYR A 556 19.77 -29.57 -14.12
N ALA A 557 20.51 -29.06 -13.13
CA ALA A 557 20.72 -29.74 -11.85
C ALA A 557 19.40 -29.97 -11.11
N ALA A 558 18.53 -28.94 -11.02
CA ALA A 558 17.20 -29.07 -10.44
C ALA A 558 16.35 -30.13 -11.17
N ALA A 559 16.43 -30.17 -12.51
CA ALA A 559 15.75 -31.18 -13.32
C ALA A 559 16.20 -32.62 -12.94
N PHE A 560 17.51 -32.85 -12.76
CA PHE A 560 18.01 -34.16 -12.34
C PHE A 560 17.67 -34.52 -10.89
N PHE A 561 17.61 -33.54 -9.98
CA PHE A 561 17.09 -33.77 -8.63
C PHE A 561 15.64 -34.24 -8.65
N LEU A 562 14.80 -33.65 -9.50
CA LEU A 562 13.41 -34.11 -9.70
C LEU A 562 13.35 -35.52 -10.27
N LEU A 563 14.18 -35.84 -11.27
CA LEU A 563 14.27 -37.18 -11.85
C LEU A 563 14.75 -38.23 -10.82
N GLY A 564 15.62 -37.83 -9.89
CA GLY A 564 16.07 -38.65 -8.76
C GLY A 564 15.06 -38.78 -7.61
N GLY A 565 13.93 -38.06 -7.67
CA GLY A 565 12.91 -38.06 -6.61
C GLY A 565 13.24 -37.16 -5.40
N ALA A 566 14.25 -36.29 -5.49
CA ALA A 566 14.65 -35.38 -4.42
C ALA A 566 14.04 -33.98 -4.62
N LEU A 567 12.74 -33.85 -4.31
CA LEU A 567 11.99 -32.60 -4.47
C LEU A 567 12.59 -31.45 -3.63
N LYS A 568 12.96 -31.72 -2.37
CA LYS A 568 13.54 -30.71 -1.47
C LYS A 568 14.84 -30.11 -2.02
N ASP A 569 15.71 -30.94 -2.58
CA ASP A 569 16.98 -30.49 -3.15
C ASP A 569 16.75 -29.65 -4.42
N ALA A 570 15.82 -30.07 -5.30
CA ALA A 570 15.47 -29.30 -6.48
C ALA A 570 14.93 -27.90 -6.14
N VAL A 571 14.00 -27.83 -5.18
CA VAL A 571 13.43 -26.58 -4.65
C VAL A 571 14.50 -25.69 -4.04
N ASN A 572 15.43 -26.26 -3.28
CA ASN A 572 16.54 -25.52 -2.68
C ASN A 572 17.47 -24.91 -3.75
N VAL A 573 17.70 -25.60 -4.87
CA VAL A 573 18.47 -25.05 -6.00
C VAL A 573 17.74 -23.85 -6.63
N CYS A 574 16.41 -23.94 -6.81
CA CYS A 574 15.62 -22.83 -7.33
C CYS A 574 15.68 -21.59 -6.42
N ILE A 575 15.61 -21.78 -5.11
CA ILE A 575 15.64 -20.67 -4.14
C ILE A 575 17.05 -20.05 -4.05
N LYS A 576 18.09 -20.87 -3.81
CA LYS A 576 19.44 -20.37 -3.49
C LYS A 576 20.23 -19.95 -4.72
N HIS A 577 20.15 -20.71 -5.81
CA HIS A 577 20.98 -20.48 -7.00
C HIS A 577 20.24 -19.73 -8.10
N LEU A 578 18.98 -20.08 -8.39
CA LEU A 578 18.18 -19.37 -9.40
C LEU A 578 17.53 -18.09 -8.87
N LYS A 579 17.47 -17.91 -7.54
CA LYS A 579 16.76 -16.81 -6.88
C LYS A 579 15.31 -16.68 -7.36
N ASP A 580 14.68 -17.81 -7.67
CA ASP A 580 13.32 -17.88 -8.18
C ASP A 580 12.45 -18.75 -7.27
N PHE A 581 11.94 -18.15 -6.20
CA PHE A 581 11.03 -18.83 -5.29
C PHE A 581 9.68 -19.17 -5.94
N GLN A 582 9.25 -18.43 -6.98
CA GLN A 582 8.01 -18.73 -7.70
C GLN A 582 8.14 -20.08 -8.44
N LEU A 583 9.31 -20.34 -9.04
CA LEU A 583 9.61 -21.63 -9.65
C LEU A 583 9.61 -22.76 -8.61
N ALA A 584 10.19 -22.51 -7.44
CA ALA A 584 10.21 -23.45 -6.34
C ALA A 584 8.79 -23.82 -5.87
N ILE A 585 7.91 -22.83 -5.67
CA ILE A 585 6.48 -23.03 -5.33
C ILE A 585 5.79 -23.85 -6.42
N ALA A 586 6.00 -23.48 -7.68
CA ALA A 586 5.33 -24.11 -8.80
C ALA A 586 5.71 -25.59 -8.94
N ILE A 587 7.01 -25.91 -8.81
CA ILE A 587 7.52 -27.29 -8.81
C ILE A 587 6.96 -28.07 -7.62
N ALA A 588 6.95 -27.51 -6.42
CA ALA A 588 6.40 -28.16 -5.24
C ALA A 588 4.92 -28.52 -5.43
N ARG A 589 4.10 -27.56 -5.86
CA ARG A 589 2.66 -27.76 -6.14
C ARG A 589 2.40 -28.82 -7.22
N VAL A 590 3.20 -28.83 -8.29
CA VAL A 590 3.06 -29.79 -9.40
C VAL A 590 3.46 -31.21 -9.00
N MET A 591 4.52 -31.35 -8.21
CA MET A 591 5.04 -32.65 -7.76
C MET A 591 4.23 -33.26 -6.61
N GLU A 592 3.84 -32.44 -5.64
CA GLU A 592 3.01 -32.86 -4.50
C GLU A 592 1.53 -33.00 -4.89
N GLN A 593 1.13 -32.44 -6.03
CA GLN A 593 -0.25 -32.42 -6.55
C GLN A 593 -1.27 -31.84 -5.55
N SER A 594 -0.80 -30.98 -4.64
CA SER A 594 -1.57 -30.41 -3.55
C SER A 594 -1.14 -28.96 -3.31
N ASN A 595 -2.08 -28.14 -2.84
CA ASN A 595 -1.80 -26.79 -2.35
C ASN A 595 -1.42 -26.76 -0.87
N GLU A 596 -1.31 -27.93 -0.23
CA GLU A 596 -1.03 -28.09 1.20
C GLU A 596 0.15 -29.02 1.48
N GLY A 597 0.96 -29.30 0.45
CA GLY A 597 2.10 -30.20 0.54
C GLY A 597 3.17 -29.73 1.54
N PRO A 598 3.90 -30.66 2.17
CA PRO A 598 4.91 -30.33 3.18
C PRO A 598 6.05 -29.47 2.61
N VAL A 599 6.51 -29.72 1.38
CA VAL A 599 7.59 -28.92 0.77
C VAL A 599 7.09 -27.52 0.46
N LEU A 600 5.85 -27.37 -0.02
CA LEU A 600 5.25 -26.04 -0.19
C LEU A 600 5.18 -25.27 1.14
N LYS A 601 4.73 -25.90 2.22
CA LYS A 601 4.67 -25.28 3.56
C LYS A 601 6.06 -24.87 4.07
N ASP A 602 7.08 -25.70 3.81
CA ASP A 602 8.49 -25.41 4.12
C ASP A 602 8.97 -24.17 3.34
N ILE A 603 8.65 -24.04 2.03
CA ILE A 603 9.02 -22.87 1.21
C ILE A 603 8.31 -21.60 1.70
N LEU A 604 7.01 -21.68 1.98
CA LEU A 604 6.23 -20.53 2.44
C LEU A 604 6.77 -20.00 3.77
N SER A 605 7.03 -20.89 4.73
CA SER A 605 7.47 -20.52 6.07
C SER A 605 8.95 -20.13 6.13
N GLY A 606 9.81 -20.86 5.41
CA GLY A 606 11.26 -20.68 5.48
C GLY A 606 11.85 -19.71 4.44
N THR A 607 11.07 -19.27 3.45
CA THR A 607 11.58 -18.39 2.38
C THR A 607 10.62 -17.26 2.05
N VAL A 608 9.36 -17.55 1.73
CA VAL A 608 8.42 -16.49 1.28
C VAL A 608 8.10 -15.50 2.39
N ILE A 609 7.76 -16.00 3.59
CA ILE A 609 7.48 -15.16 4.76
C ILE A 609 8.69 -14.27 5.09
N PRO A 610 9.91 -14.81 5.27
CA PRO A 610 11.10 -13.97 5.48
C PRO A 610 11.28 -12.89 4.40
N ILE A 611 11.18 -13.26 3.11
CA ILE A 611 11.26 -12.28 2.00
C ILE A 611 10.18 -11.20 2.12
N ALA A 612 8.96 -11.54 2.52
CA ALA A 612 7.89 -10.57 2.71
C ALA A 612 8.20 -9.57 3.84
N PHE A 613 8.80 -10.02 4.94
CA PHE A 613 9.20 -9.16 6.06
C PHE A 613 10.45 -8.32 5.72
N GLU A 614 11.46 -8.90 5.07
CA GLU A 614 12.68 -8.19 4.61
C GLU A 614 12.36 -7.09 3.58
N SER A 615 11.36 -7.31 2.73
CA SER A 615 10.96 -6.36 1.69
C SER A 615 9.83 -5.41 2.11
N GLY A 616 9.24 -5.59 3.31
CA GLY A 616 8.06 -4.84 3.75
C GLY A 616 6.79 -5.12 2.93
N ASN A 617 6.73 -6.26 2.23
CA ASN A 617 5.63 -6.57 1.33
C ASN A 617 4.46 -7.25 2.05
N ARG A 618 3.54 -6.43 2.60
CA ARG A 618 2.32 -6.88 3.29
C ARG A 618 1.43 -7.79 2.44
N TYR A 619 1.38 -7.55 1.13
CA TYR A 619 0.58 -8.36 0.20
C TYR A 619 1.13 -9.78 0.11
N LEU A 620 2.43 -9.94 -0.16
CA LEU A 620 3.08 -11.24 -0.23
C LEU A 620 2.95 -12.00 1.10
N GLY A 621 3.12 -11.31 2.23
CA GLY A 621 2.93 -11.90 3.55
C GLY A 621 1.49 -12.33 3.81
N SER A 622 0.50 -11.50 3.45
CA SER A 622 -0.92 -11.82 3.54
C SER A 622 -1.27 -13.07 2.71
N TRP A 623 -0.77 -13.14 1.47
CA TRP A 623 -0.93 -14.30 0.60
C TRP A 623 -0.30 -15.56 1.20
N ALA A 624 0.94 -15.48 1.70
CA ALA A 624 1.63 -16.64 2.27
C ALA A 624 0.88 -17.19 3.49
N PHE A 625 0.45 -16.33 4.42
CA PHE A 625 -0.38 -16.75 5.56
C PHE A 625 -1.74 -17.29 5.13
N TRP A 626 -2.34 -16.74 4.07
CA TRP A 626 -3.59 -17.24 3.52
C TRP A 626 -3.45 -18.67 3.01
N VAL A 627 -2.40 -18.95 2.24
CA VAL A 627 -2.11 -20.30 1.72
C VAL A 627 -1.75 -21.27 2.85
N LEU A 628 -1.12 -20.81 3.93
CA LEU A 628 -0.86 -21.60 5.14
C LEU A 628 -2.10 -21.82 6.03
N HIS A 629 -3.30 -21.41 5.58
CA HIS A 629 -4.55 -21.42 6.36
C HIS A 629 -4.49 -20.65 7.69
N ARG A 630 -3.52 -19.74 7.83
CA ARG A 630 -3.40 -18.80 8.95
C ARG A 630 -4.12 -17.49 8.61
N ARG A 631 -5.44 -17.61 8.39
CA ARG A 631 -6.29 -16.50 7.93
C ARG A 631 -6.40 -15.36 8.94
N ASP A 632 -6.17 -15.67 10.22
CA ASP A 632 -6.00 -14.70 11.31
C ASP A 632 -4.83 -13.75 11.01
N LEU A 633 -3.66 -14.31 10.71
CA LEU A 633 -2.43 -13.56 10.42
C LEU A 633 -2.47 -12.90 9.04
N ALA A 634 -3.09 -13.55 8.06
CA ALA A 634 -3.24 -13.02 6.70
C ALA A 634 -3.97 -11.67 6.68
N VAL A 635 -4.94 -11.47 7.59
CA VAL A 635 -5.62 -10.19 7.76
C VAL A 635 -4.83 -9.24 8.65
N ARG A 636 -4.27 -9.74 9.77
CA ARG A 636 -3.51 -8.91 10.72
C ARG A 636 -2.30 -8.25 10.08
N ILE A 637 -1.54 -8.94 9.22
CA ILE A 637 -0.34 -8.37 8.56
C ILE A 637 -0.64 -7.16 7.66
N LEU A 638 -1.89 -6.95 7.24
CA LEU A 638 -2.26 -5.80 6.42
C LEU A 638 -2.33 -4.49 7.23
N LEU A 639 -2.62 -4.58 8.53
CA LEU A 639 -2.77 -3.42 9.42
C LEU A 639 -1.82 -3.41 10.60
N THR A 640 -1.33 -4.55 11.07
CA THR A 640 -0.49 -4.61 12.28
C THR A 640 0.96 -4.30 11.89
N PRO A 641 1.71 -3.54 12.71
CA PRO A 641 3.15 -3.31 12.48
C PRO A 641 3.88 -4.63 12.24
N LEU A 642 4.79 -4.66 11.27
CA LEU A 642 5.42 -5.91 10.83
C LEU A 642 6.26 -6.54 11.95
N GLN A 643 6.84 -5.75 12.85
CA GLN A 643 7.61 -6.23 13.99
C GLN A 643 6.73 -7.02 14.96
N ASP A 644 5.51 -6.55 15.23
CA ASP A 644 4.57 -7.23 16.11
C ASP A 644 4.13 -8.57 15.51
N VAL A 645 3.88 -8.61 14.19
CA VAL A 645 3.51 -9.86 13.50
C VAL A 645 4.70 -10.83 13.45
N ALA A 646 5.91 -10.33 13.20
CA ALA A 646 7.13 -11.14 13.20
C ALA A 646 7.38 -11.76 14.58
N SER A 647 7.21 -10.99 15.66
CA SER A 647 7.35 -11.49 17.03
C SER A 647 6.30 -12.56 17.36
N ALA A 648 5.05 -12.37 16.92
CA ALA A 648 3.97 -13.34 17.14
C ALA A 648 4.18 -14.68 16.42
N PHE A 649 4.96 -14.69 15.33
CA PHE A 649 5.22 -15.88 14.52
C PHE A 649 6.68 -16.38 14.64
N ASN A 650 7.50 -15.77 15.50
CA ASN A 650 8.93 -16.04 15.66
C ASN A 650 9.70 -16.04 14.31
N VAL A 651 9.41 -15.05 13.46
CA VAL A 651 10.13 -14.87 12.19
C VAL A 651 11.53 -14.34 12.50
N ILE A 652 12.55 -15.09 12.10
CA ILE A 652 13.96 -14.72 12.28
C ILE A 652 14.42 -14.01 10.99
N VAL A 653 14.57 -12.69 11.06
CA VAL A 653 15.03 -11.84 9.95
C VAL A 653 16.02 -10.81 10.52
N GLU A 654 17.07 -10.47 9.76
CA GLU A 654 18.10 -9.51 10.18
C GLU A 654 17.57 -8.07 10.28
N GLU A 655 16.77 -7.64 9.28
CA GLU A 655 16.15 -6.33 9.25
C GLU A 655 14.74 -6.43 8.64
N ILE A 656 13.73 -5.97 9.39
CA ILE A 656 12.35 -5.87 8.89
C ILE A 656 12.24 -4.48 8.25
N ARG A 657 12.20 -4.44 6.93
CA ARG A 657 11.91 -3.20 6.21
C ARG A 657 10.41 -2.94 6.31
N GLU A 658 10.05 -1.77 6.77
CA GLU A 658 8.69 -1.27 6.58
C GLU A 658 8.56 -0.59 5.22
N PRO A 659 7.42 -0.72 4.54
CA PRO A 659 7.23 -0.07 3.26
C PRO A 659 7.34 1.46 3.41
N PHE A 660 8.16 2.10 2.57
CA PHE A 660 8.30 3.57 2.50
C PHE A 660 6.99 4.29 2.13
N TYR A 661 6.03 3.55 1.56
CA TYR A 661 4.76 4.06 1.06
C TYR A 661 3.64 3.07 1.37
N ASP A 662 2.58 3.53 2.01
CA ASP A 662 1.34 2.78 2.14
C ASP A 662 0.56 2.82 0.81
N ASP A 663 0.14 1.66 0.30
CA ASP A 663 -0.70 1.58 -0.90
C ASP A 663 -2.19 1.68 -0.51
N PRO A 664 -2.99 2.61 -1.09
CA PRO A 664 -4.42 2.70 -0.78
C PRO A 664 -5.21 1.41 -1.01
N SER A 665 -4.77 0.59 -1.96
CA SER A 665 -5.39 -0.70 -2.26
C SER A 665 -5.25 -1.70 -1.10
N THR A 666 -4.41 -1.42 -0.09
CA THR A 666 -4.28 -2.25 1.13
C THR A 666 -5.58 -2.20 1.93
N ALA A 667 -6.22 -1.02 2.03
CA ALA A 667 -7.52 -0.87 2.67
C ALA A 667 -8.61 -1.67 1.93
N LEU A 668 -8.56 -1.67 0.61
CA LEU A 668 -9.48 -2.46 -0.20
C LEU A 668 -9.32 -3.96 0.06
N LEU A 669 -8.08 -4.47 0.09
CA LEU A 669 -7.81 -5.89 0.38
C LEU A 669 -8.27 -6.24 1.80
N PHE A 670 -7.96 -5.40 2.79
CA PHE A 670 -8.44 -5.58 4.15
C PHE A 670 -9.97 -5.66 4.23
N SER A 671 -10.67 -4.73 3.56
CA SER A 671 -12.14 -4.72 3.51
C SER A 671 -12.73 -6.01 2.93
N GLN A 672 -12.05 -6.61 1.95
CA GLN A 672 -12.44 -7.88 1.35
C GLN A 672 -12.16 -9.07 2.28
N LEU A 673 -10.99 -9.09 2.94
CA LEU A 673 -10.57 -10.26 3.74
C LEU A 673 -11.20 -10.28 5.14
N ARG A 674 -11.45 -9.12 5.78
CA ARG A 674 -11.87 -9.03 7.20
C ARG A 674 -13.12 -9.85 7.56
N SER A 675 -13.99 -10.13 6.60
CA SER A 675 -15.23 -10.91 6.80
C SER A 675 -15.34 -12.14 5.90
N LYS A 676 -14.27 -12.51 5.18
CA LYS A 676 -14.34 -13.61 4.18
C LYS A 676 -14.43 -15.00 4.84
N THR A 677 -13.82 -15.17 6.01
CA THR A 677 -13.84 -16.42 6.79
C THR A 677 -13.97 -16.13 8.29
N LEU A 678 -14.39 -17.14 9.07
CA LEU A 678 -14.48 -17.02 10.54
C LEU A 678 -13.11 -16.80 11.19
N GLN A 679 -12.04 -17.43 10.69
CA GLN A 679 -10.67 -17.21 11.15
C GLN A 679 -10.17 -15.80 10.83
N ALA A 680 -10.52 -15.24 9.66
CA ALA A 680 -10.24 -13.85 9.32
C ALA A 680 -10.99 -12.85 10.22
N ALA A 681 -12.24 -13.16 10.58
CA ALA A 681 -13.00 -12.39 11.55
C ALA A 681 -12.37 -12.44 12.95
N LYS A 682 -11.79 -13.59 13.35
CA LYS A 682 -10.98 -13.70 14.56
C LYS A 682 -9.74 -12.80 14.52
N GLY A 683 -8.96 -12.86 13.45
CA GLY A 683 -7.82 -11.95 13.28
C GLY A 683 -8.21 -10.48 13.33
N THR A 684 -9.37 -10.13 12.76
CA THR A 684 -9.92 -8.76 12.81
C THR A 684 -10.36 -8.36 14.21
N SER A 685 -10.90 -9.27 15.02
CA SER A 685 -11.30 -8.97 16.41
C SER A 685 -10.12 -8.67 17.34
N GLU A 686 -8.91 -9.08 16.95
CA GLU A 686 -7.67 -8.76 17.65
C GLU A 686 -7.13 -7.37 17.26
N ILE A 687 -7.70 -6.73 16.24
CA ILE A 687 -7.39 -5.36 15.82
C ILE A 687 -8.37 -4.41 16.50
N SER A 688 -7.85 -3.38 17.18
CA SER A 688 -8.70 -2.39 17.87
C SER A 688 -9.40 -1.49 16.86
N GLY A 689 -10.59 -1.00 17.20
CA GLY A 689 -11.29 -0.03 16.35
C GLY A 689 -10.48 1.25 16.15
N ARG A 690 -9.67 1.62 17.14
CA ARG A 690 -8.77 2.77 17.05
C ARG A 690 -7.63 2.56 16.05
N SER A 691 -7.01 1.38 16.05
CA SER A 691 -5.98 1.03 15.07
C SER A 691 -6.56 0.98 13.65
N GLU A 692 -7.75 0.39 13.46
CA GLU A 692 -8.46 0.43 12.18
C GLU A 692 -8.76 1.88 11.75
N PHE A 693 -9.21 2.73 12.66
CA PHE A 693 -9.49 4.14 12.39
C PHE A 693 -8.24 4.93 11.96
N LYS A 694 -7.13 4.79 12.70
CA LYS A 694 -5.84 5.39 12.34
C LYS A 694 -5.37 4.93 10.96
N PHE A 695 -5.54 3.65 10.64
CA PHE A 695 -5.16 3.08 9.36
C PHE A 695 -5.96 3.71 8.20
N ILE A 696 -7.28 3.84 8.36
CA ILE A 696 -8.10 4.46 7.31
C ILE A 696 -7.78 5.95 7.13
N LEU A 697 -7.52 6.68 8.22
CA LEU A 697 -7.04 8.05 8.12
C LEU A 697 -5.69 8.14 7.40
N GLN A 698 -4.79 7.19 7.66
CA GLN A 698 -3.51 7.13 6.97
C GLN A 698 -3.69 6.92 5.46
N ILE A 699 -4.55 5.99 5.05
CA ILE A 699 -4.85 5.76 3.63
C ILE A 699 -5.51 6.99 2.98
N ALA A 700 -6.37 7.71 3.70
CA ALA A 700 -6.93 8.97 3.21
C ALA A 700 -5.84 10.03 2.98
N LYS A 701 -4.86 10.16 3.88
CA LYS A 701 -3.71 11.05 3.67
C LYS A 701 -2.86 10.64 2.48
N VAL A 702 -2.62 9.35 2.28
CA VAL A 702 -1.92 8.83 1.10
C VAL A 702 -2.64 9.25 -0.17
N PHE A 703 -3.97 9.13 -0.23
CA PHE A 703 -4.74 9.64 -1.37
C PHE A 703 -4.53 11.13 -1.61
N CYS A 704 -4.56 11.96 -0.57
CA CYS A 704 -4.26 13.39 -0.70
C CYS A 704 -2.82 13.63 -1.20
N ARG A 705 -1.84 12.87 -0.70
CA ARG A 705 -0.44 12.92 -1.17
C ARG A 705 -0.26 12.45 -2.61
N MET A 706 -1.18 11.64 -3.13
CA MET A 706 -1.23 11.24 -4.53
C MET A 706 -1.99 12.26 -5.39
N GLY A 707 -2.60 13.29 -4.79
CA GLY A 707 -3.46 14.27 -5.44
C GLY A 707 -4.92 13.84 -5.60
N CYS A 708 -5.29 12.64 -5.14
CA CYS A 708 -6.61 12.03 -5.30
C CYS A 708 -7.57 12.35 -4.14
N HIS A 709 -7.78 13.64 -3.85
CA HIS A 709 -8.54 14.12 -2.69
C HIS A 709 -10.00 13.65 -2.69
N ALA A 710 -10.66 13.59 -3.85
CA ALA A 710 -12.04 13.10 -3.96
C ALA A 710 -12.18 11.62 -3.53
N LEU A 711 -11.16 10.79 -3.78
CA LEU A 711 -11.15 9.40 -3.33
C LEU A 711 -10.85 9.27 -1.83
N ALA A 712 -10.05 10.18 -1.27
CA ALA A 712 -9.86 10.26 0.18
C ALA A 712 -11.19 10.54 0.89
N LEU A 713 -11.98 11.47 0.36
CA LEU A 713 -13.30 11.80 0.90
C LEU A 713 -14.27 10.61 0.79
N ASP A 714 -14.34 9.97 -0.38
CA ASP A 714 -15.16 8.77 -0.57
C ASP A 714 -14.77 7.64 0.39
N LEU A 715 -13.48 7.42 0.62
CA LEU A 715 -13.01 6.42 1.58
C LEU A 715 -13.55 6.69 2.99
N VAL A 716 -13.35 7.90 3.51
CA VAL A 716 -13.75 8.25 4.88
C VAL A 716 -15.27 8.22 5.04
N GLN A 717 -16.03 8.60 4.00
CA GLN A 717 -17.48 8.57 4.03
C GLN A 717 -18.07 7.17 3.89
N SER A 718 -17.47 6.32 3.04
CA SER A 718 -18.01 5.01 2.69
C SER A 718 -17.55 3.88 3.62
N TRP A 719 -16.45 4.08 4.37
CA TRP A 719 -15.90 3.07 5.28
C TRP A 719 -16.78 2.88 6.52
N SER A 720 -17.07 1.62 6.85
CA SER A 720 -17.83 1.26 8.05
C SER A 720 -16.97 0.52 9.08
N PHE A 721 -16.93 1.06 10.29
CA PHE A 721 -16.32 0.43 11.44
C PHE A 721 -17.28 -0.55 12.10
N ALA A 722 -16.78 -1.73 12.48
CA ALA A 722 -17.57 -2.66 13.28
C ALA A 722 -17.86 -2.02 14.65
N ARG A 723 -19.14 -1.88 15.00
CA ARG A 723 -19.53 -1.33 16.30
C ARG A 723 -19.09 -2.29 17.42
N PRO A 724 -18.48 -1.80 18.51
CA PRO A 724 -18.23 -2.62 19.69
C PRO A 724 -19.58 -3.16 20.17
N SER A 725 -19.74 -4.48 20.25
CA SER A 725 -20.92 -5.07 20.86
C SER A 725 -20.90 -4.67 22.33
N THR A 726 -21.76 -3.74 22.75
CA THR A 726 -21.91 -3.43 24.17
C THR A 726 -22.47 -4.66 24.86
N VAL A 727 -21.59 -5.45 25.48
CA VAL A 727 -22.00 -6.47 26.44
C VAL A 727 -22.55 -5.68 27.62
N ILE A 728 -23.88 -5.53 27.66
CA ILE A 728 -24.56 -5.12 28.89
C ILE A 728 -24.32 -6.25 29.88
N HIS A 729 -23.31 -6.10 30.72
CA HIS A 729 -23.18 -6.88 31.93
C HIS A 729 -24.42 -6.59 32.77
N SER A 730 -25.45 -7.42 32.64
CA SER A 730 -26.49 -7.48 33.68
C SER A 730 -25.77 -7.96 34.95
N PRO A 731 -25.71 -7.17 36.03
CA PRO A 731 -25.05 -7.61 37.24
C PRO A 731 -25.85 -8.78 37.80
N ALA A 732 -25.28 -9.98 37.73
CA ALA A 732 -25.85 -11.16 38.35
C ALA A 732 -25.56 -11.12 39.86
N ASN A 733 -26.65 -11.31 40.62
CA ASN A 733 -26.74 -11.77 42.01
C ASN A 733 -26.84 -10.71 43.12
N SER A 734 -28.07 -10.51 43.58
CA SER A 734 -28.41 -10.35 45.01
C SER A 734 -29.50 -11.39 45.35
N PRO A 735 -29.42 -12.13 46.47
CA PRO A 735 -30.36 -13.21 46.76
C PRO A 735 -31.60 -12.75 47.56
N LEU A 736 -32.75 -13.36 47.22
CA LEU A 736 -33.95 -13.68 48.03
C LEU A 736 -34.73 -12.55 48.74
N ASN A 737 -35.94 -12.24 48.27
CA ASN A 737 -37.25 -12.74 48.77
C ASN A 737 -38.42 -11.81 48.36
N GLY A 738 -39.57 -12.40 48.01
CA GLY A 738 -40.86 -11.69 47.99
C GLY A 738 -41.73 -11.97 46.76
N SER A 739 -42.70 -12.86 46.92
CA SER A 739 -43.81 -13.16 46.00
C SER A 739 -44.61 -11.93 45.56
N ILE A 740 -45.05 -11.90 44.29
CA ILE A 740 -46.44 -11.66 43.87
C ILE A 740 -46.57 -11.98 42.37
N SER A 741 -47.55 -12.82 42.05
CA SER A 741 -47.98 -13.23 40.71
C SER A 741 -48.84 -12.16 40.03
N TRP A 742 -48.68 -11.89 38.74
CA TRP A 742 -49.78 -11.54 37.82
C TRP A 742 -49.48 -12.00 36.38
N ASN A 743 -50.48 -12.61 35.77
CA ASN A 743 -50.54 -13.12 34.40
C ASN A 743 -50.46 -12.00 33.34
N SER A 744 -49.73 -12.25 32.24
CA SER A 744 -50.21 -11.94 30.90
C SER A 744 -49.44 -12.74 29.85
N SER A 745 -50.16 -13.66 29.21
CA SER A 745 -49.77 -14.43 28.03
C SER A 745 -49.70 -13.56 26.77
N SER A 746 -48.55 -13.58 26.07
CA SER A 746 -48.42 -13.31 24.63
C SER A 746 -47.10 -13.87 24.10
N PRO A 747 -47.02 -14.23 22.79
CA PRO A 747 -46.22 -15.36 22.33
C PRO A 747 -44.78 -14.96 21.95
N GLY A 748 -43.83 -15.83 22.31
CA GLY A 748 -42.57 -16.08 21.59
C GLY A 748 -41.82 -14.87 21.02
N SER A 749 -41.24 -14.03 21.88
CA SER A 749 -40.15 -13.14 21.45
C SER A 749 -38.88 -13.98 21.28
N ARG A 750 -38.58 -14.38 20.04
CA ARG A 750 -37.24 -14.80 19.67
C ARG A 750 -36.30 -13.62 19.98
N PRO A 751 -35.13 -13.82 20.59
CA PRO A 751 -34.12 -12.76 20.63
C PRO A 751 -33.72 -12.47 19.18
N ILE A 752 -34.25 -11.38 18.63
CA ILE A 752 -33.82 -10.83 17.36
C ILE A 752 -32.42 -10.28 17.62
N PHE A 753 -31.41 -11.06 17.26
CA PHE A 753 -30.08 -10.51 17.02
C PHE A 753 -30.23 -9.42 15.94
N PRO A 754 -29.75 -8.19 16.17
CA PRO A 754 -29.63 -7.24 15.09
C PRO A 754 -28.47 -7.72 14.21
N LEU A 755 -28.76 -8.60 13.26
CA LEU A 755 -27.91 -8.77 12.09
C LEU A 755 -27.92 -7.43 11.35
N GLU A 756 -26.75 -6.78 11.29
CA GLU A 756 -26.57 -5.48 10.65
C GLU A 756 -27.12 -5.49 9.20
N PRO A 757 -27.69 -4.36 8.71
CA PRO A 757 -28.01 -4.17 7.30
C PRO A 757 -26.80 -4.35 6.36
N ALA A 758 -25.57 -4.19 6.88
CA ALA A 758 -24.33 -4.42 6.16
C ALA A 758 -24.09 -5.91 5.83
N MET A 759 -24.71 -6.83 6.58
CA MET A 759 -24.62 -8.28 6.35
C MET A 759 -25.66 -8.77 5.32
N ALA A 760 -26.67 -7.97 4.99
CA ALA A 760 -27.71 -8.35 4.02
C ALA A 760 -27.26 -8.26 2.55
N ARG A 761 -26.05 -7.76 2.26
CA ARG A 761 -25.59 -7.50 0.87
C ARG A 761 -24.32 -8.24 0.44
N ARG A 762 -23.78 -9.17 1.23
CA ARG A 762 -22.56 -9.91 0.85
C ARG A 762 -22.82 -11.42 0.84
N SER A 763 -22.55 -12.05 -0.31
CA SER A 763 -22.66 -13.48 -0.53
C SER A 763 -21.75 -14.27 0.42
N SER A 764 -22.33 -15.30 1.04
CA SER A 764 -21.70 -16.46 1.69
C SER A 764 -20.40 -16.23 2.51
N ILE A 765 -20.49 -16.24 3.84
CA ILE A 765 -19.35 -16.53 4.72
C ILE A 765 -18.89 -17.97 4.46
N MET A 766 -17.62 -18.18 4.13
CA MET A 766 -17.03 -19.52 4.06
C MET A 766 -16.77 -20.04 5.49
N ILE A 767 -17.30 -21.23 5.79
CA ILE A 767 -17.11 -21.92 7.06
C ILE A 767 -15.92 -22.87 6.92
N ASP A 768 -14.76 -22.44 7.40
CA ASP A 768 -13.58 -23.30 7.56
C ASP A 768 -13.55 -23.84 9.00
N ILE A 769 -13.91 -25.11 9.17
CA ILE A 769 -13.74 -25.83 10.44
C ILE A 769 -12.57 -26.80 10.26
N ASP A 770 -11.48 -26.58 10.98
CA ASP A 770 -10.49 -27.64 11.20
C ASP A 770 -11.10 -28.69 12.13
N VAL A 771 -11.63 -29.77 11.55
CA VAL A 771 -12.03 -30.98 12.29
C VAL A 771 -10.78 -31.84 12.47
N THR A 772 -9.87 -31.43 13.34
CA THR A 772 -8.90 -32.36 13.95
C THR A 772 -9.14 -32.36 15.44
N SER A 773 -10.15 -33.14 15.85
CA SER A 773 -10.33 -33.56 17.23
C SER A 773 -9.24 -34.55 17.60
N LEU A 774 -8.13 -34.06 18.14
CA LEU A 774 -7.27 -34.83 19.03
C LEU A 774 -7.29 -34.17 20.41
N PRO A 775 -7.35 -34.97 21.49
CA PRO A 775 -7.61 -34.46 22.82
C PRO A 775 -6.48 -33.54 23.26
N THR A 776 -6.84 -32.40 23.82
CA THR A 776 -5.94 -31.47 24.48
C THR A 776 -5.20 -32.19 25.60
N SER A 777 -3.96 -32.61 25.37
CA SER A 777 -3.01 -32.85 26.45
C SER A 777 -2.57 -31.47 26.97
N ARG A 778 -3.18 -31.06 28.08
CA ARG A 778 -2.63 -30.01 28.92
C ARG A 778 -1.21 -30.42 29.30
N SER A 779 -0.22 -29.68 28.84
CA SER A 779 1.06 -29.56 29.52
C SER A 779 1.08 -28.17 30.13
N ASP A 780 1.08 -28.13 31.46
CA ASP A 780 1.30 -26.90 32.22
C ASP A 780 2.73 -26.43 31.95
N THR A 781 2.89 -25.31 31.24
CA THR A 781 4.15 -24.58 31.20
C THR A 781 4.32 -23.76 32.49
N PRO A 782 5.54 -23.72 33.07
CA PRO A 782 5.76 -23.15 34.38
C PRO A 782 5.66 -21.62 34.34
N VAL A 783 5.16 -21.06 35.44
CA VAL A 783 5.11 -19.63 35.73
C VAL A 783 6.52 -19.04 35.68
N GLY A 784 6.83 -18.33 34.59
CA GLY A 784 8.05 -17.55 34.44
C GLY A 784 8.04 -16.33 35.37
N GLN A 785 9.14 -16.15 36.10
CA GLN A 785 9.37 -15.07 37.05
C GLN A 785 9.19 -13.69 36.40
N LYS A 786 8.58 -12.78 37.17
CA LYS A 786 8.49 -11.34 36.87
C LYS A 786 9.88 -10.76 36.62
N SER A 787 10.20 -10.44 35.37
CA SER A 787 11.22 -9.45 35.04
C SER A 787 10.56 -8.06 35.07
N SER A 788 11.18 -7.19 35.86
CA SER A 788 10.80 -5.81 36.15
C SER A 788 10.85 -4.89 34.92
N GLY A 789 9.85 -4.01 34.80
CA GLY A 789 10.03 -2.68 34.19
C GLY A 789 9.55 -2.46 32.75
N LEU A 790 8.33 -2.90 32.39
CA LEU A 790 7.61 -2.35 31.23
C LEU A 790 6.20 -1.99 31.70
N GLY A 791 5.79 -0.74 31.44
CA GLY A 791 4.49 -0.20 31.85
C GLY A 791 3.36 -1.08 31.34
N LYS A 792 2.41 -1.41 32.23
CA LYS A 792 1.17 -2.10 31.86
C LYS A 792 0.43 -1.23 30.84
N ILE A 793 0.34 -1.68 29.61
CA ILE A 793 -0.63 -1.16 28.65
C ILE A 793 -1.98 -1.66 29.14
N GLU A 794 -2.88 -0.74 29.52
CA GLU A 794 -4.29 -1.08 29.74
C GLU A 794 -4.85 -1.66 28.44
N GLU A 795 -5.26 -2.93 28.44
CA GLU A 795 -5.93 -3.51 27.28
C GLU A 795 -7.20 -2.69 26.99
N GLU A 796 -7.30 -2.12 25.78
CA GLU A 796 -8.38 -1.20 25.43
C GLU A 796 -9.76 -1.86 25.56
N SER A 797 -10.72 -1.18 26.21
CA SER A 797 -12.06 -1.71 26.48
C SER A 797 -12.83 -2.15 25.21
N ASP A 798 -12.53 -1.54 24.06
CA ASP A 798 -13.08 -1.93 22.75
C ASP A 798 -12.56 -3.29 22.26
N LEU A 799 -11.26 -3.57 22.42
CA LEU A 799 -10.66 -4.87 22.08
C LEU A 799 -11.33 -5.99 22.87
N ILE A 800 -11.62 -5.74 24.15
CA ILE A 800 -12.30 -6.69 25.04
C ILE A 800 -13.73 -6.94 24.55
N ALA A 801 -14.46 -5.89 24.18
CA ALA A 801 -15.83 -5.99 23.67
C ALA A 801 -15.91 -6.78 22.34
N ARG A 802 -14.99 -6.51 21.40
CA ARG A 802 -14.90 -7.24 20.11
C ARG A 802 -14.59 -8.72 20.31
N LYS A 803 -13.64 -9.05 21.21
CA LYS A 803 -13.32 -10.45 21.56
C LYS A 803 -14.51 -11.18 22.18
N ALA A 804 -15.29 -10.52 23.04
CA ALA A 804 -16.47 -11.09 23.67
C ALA A 804 -17.61 -11.37 22.67
N GLY A 805 -17.88 -10.44 21.75
CA GLY A 805 -18.89 -10.62 20.69
C GLY A 805 -18.60 -11.81 19.78
N LEU A 806 -17.33 -11.99 19.39
CA LEU A 806 -16.90 -13.14 18.60
C LEU A 806 -17.01 -14.47 19.36
N GLY A 807 -16.68 -14.48 20.66
CA GLY A 807 -16.85 -15.66 21.50
C GLY A 807 -18.29 -16.17 21.52
N SER A 808 -19.26 -15.25 21.54
CA SER A 808 -20.69 -15.57 21.41
C SER A 808 -21.04 -16.11 20.02
N LEU A 809 -20.50 -15.50 18.95
CA LEU A 809 -20.75 -15.93 17.57
C LEU A 809 -20.16 -17.32 17.28
N MET A 810 -18.95 -17.61 17.74
CA MET A 810 -18.35 -18.95 17.64
C MET A 810 -19.12 -20.00 18.45
N LYS A 811 -19.67 -19.62 19.62
CA LYS A 811 -20.50 -20.52 20.42
C LYS A 811 -21.82 -20.83 19.71
N SER A 812 -22.45 -19.84 19.07
CA SER A 812 -23.66 -20.02 18.26
C SER A 812 -23.41 -20.85 16.99
N ALA A 813 -22.30 -20.60 16.29
CA ALA A 813 -21.90 -21.38 15.11
C ALA A 813 -21.65 -22.86 15.46
N LYS A 814 -21.09 -23.14 16.65
CA LYS A 814 -20.92 -24.51 17.17
C LYS A 814 -22.25 -25.14 17.61
N GLN A 815 -23.19 -24.38 18.18
CA GLN A 815 -24.48 -24.88 18.63
C GLN A 815 -25.44 -25.25 17.48
N ASN A 816 -25.30 -24.61 16.31
CA ASN A 816 -26.10 -24.94 15.11
C ASN A 816 -25.59 -26.17 14.33
N ILE A 817 -24.57 -26.88 14.85
CA ILE A 817 -24.08 -28.17 14.34
C ILE A 817 -24.54 -29.25 15.32
N ASN A 818 -25.85 -29.43 15.48
CA ASN A 818 -26.40 -30.67 16.00
C ASN A 818 -26.96 -31.43 14.80
N VAL A 819 -26.15 -32.36 14.28
CA VAL A 819 -26.60 -33.33 13.28
C VAL A 819 -27.74 -34.11 13.93
N PRO A 820 -28.95 -34.18 13.34
CA PRO A 820 -29.97 -35.08 13.85
C PRO A 820 -29.44 -36.50 13.70
N GLU A 821 -29.29 -37.22 14.82
CA GLU A 821 -29.02 -38.66 14.81
C GLU A 821 -30.13 -39.33 14.00
N PHE A 822 -29.73 -39.93 12.88
CA PHE A 822 -30.60 -40.72 12.03
C PHE A 822 -30.80 -42.09 12.69
N ASP A 823 -31.96 -42.30 13.30
CA ASP A 823 -32.33 -43.58 13.91
C ASP A 823 -32.69 -44.61 12.82
N MET A 824 -31.80 -45.58 12.59
CA MET A 824 -32.00 -46.67 11.62
C MET A 824 -33.08 -47.69 12.06
N ASN A 825 -33.61 -47.62 13.28
CA ASN A 825 -34.67 -48.54 13.73
C ASN A 825 -36.06 -48.19 13.18
N ALA A 826 -36.19 -47.12 12.41
CA ALA A 826 -37.44 -46.76 11.73
C ALA A 826 -37.68 -47.54 10.42
N PHE A 827 -36.79 -48.47 10.03
CA PHE A 827 -36.84 -49.18 8.74
C PHE A 827 -36.77 -50.72 8.82
N PHE A 828 -36.86 -51.33 10.01
CA PHE A 828 -36.98 -52.79 10.16
C PHE A 828 -38.14 -53.20 11.06
#